data_AF-A0A368GF44-F1
#
_entry.id   AF-A0A368GF44-F1
#
_cell.length_a   1.000
_cell.length_b   1.000
_cell.length_c   1.000
_cell.angle_alpha   90.00
_cell.angle_beta   90.00
_cell.angle_gamma   90.00
#
_symmetry.space_group_name_H-M   'P 1'
#
loop_
_entity.id
_entity.type
_entity.pdbx_description
1 polymer ?
#
loop_
_entity_poly.entity_id
_entity_poly.type
_entity_poly.pdbx_seq_one_letter_code
_entity_poly.pdbx_strand_id
1 'polypeptide(L)'
;MNGFEFRAVVFNAASAGNLRRLKVFLDGRTSRSWLDSCLNSTENDKIPLVIASRNGHIDVVRYLLDKGADPNVVGTVSFDGETIHGAPALWAASAAGKFDVVRLLVEEAGANINQTTNTSSTPLRGACYDGHLEIVKYLVEHGADIEVANQHGHTSLMIAAYRQKVDVVKYLISCGADVNRSSKKGNTAMHDAVEGENLEVCALLLNAGARLVPDEFGVCPLMCAVMIGADWILPMLLEYCDSGEKRRDALKLLGCTRVDKKMDMVGAIEAWNDALQVPLTEEERKHVEEQVERFEVAQVYEGHKEIQTLEDIAAIEDSPDAIRLQSLLIRERILGGAHADVHYYLRFRGAVYSDLGHVDKCYELWSHALILQQTHLTPLHMSTQTMFQAFLETFLHTLNDRAIHMELAGRRNAPPKQDIVKFVFERVCYELERLAEWGERPLSDLCNCGEDHVHSCDDEKKRVVLLGLQLLALMNRLSLPMHDEEEEEDVVYFCRASETVKIDVRRFVEACFELKIPLLHYAVKEIDTVEFDGMPSYFVVERLLASGVCVNSKDADGDTALHVMLKNSHPRMSVVRLLLEYGAYALARDADGKTCLDIINNRNEHLLQPFSFPIRLGKYITLKGLAANTVRRNNLAHEQVIPQDLVYFTELH
;
A
#
# COMPACT_ATOMS: atom_id res chain seq x y z
N MET A 1 -11.27 12.87 44.62
CA MET A 1 -11.64 12.68 43.21
C MET A 1 -10.57 13.34 42.35
N ASN A 2 -9.97 12.57 41.44
CA ASN A 2 -8.98 13.07 40.49
C ASN A 2 -9.70 13.88 39.39
N GLY A 3 -9.06 14.93 38.85
CA GLY A 3 -9.61 15.72 37.74
C GLY A 3 -9.87 14.89 36.48
N PHE A 4 -9.14 13.78 36.36
CA PHE A 4 -9.29 12.79 35.30
C PHE A 4 -10.74 12.30 35.10
N GLU A 5 -11.48 12.04 36.17
CA GLU A 5 -12.86 11.52 36.12
C GLU A 5 -13.85 12.50 35.44
N PHE A 6 -13.51 13.79 35.40
CA PHE A 6 -14.37 14.83 34.86
C PHE A 6 -14.06 15.21 33.40
N ARG A 7 -12.98 14.66 32.83
CA ARG A 7 -12.47 15.03 31.50
C ARG A 7 -13.51 14.89 30.40
N ALA A 8 -14.23 13.77 30.37
CA ALA A 8 -15.25 13.53 29.34
C ALA A 8 -16.35 14.60 29.37
N VAL A 9 -16.82 14.97 30.57
CA VAL A 9 -17.90 15.95 30.72
C VAL A 9 -17.42 17.37 30.42
N VAL A 10 -16.20 17.72 30.86
CA VAL A 10 -15.57 19.00 30.56
C VAL A 10 -15.29 19.13 29.06
N PHE A 11 -14.74 18.11 28.42
CA PHE A 11 -14.51 18.06 26.98
C PHE A 11 -15.82 18.24 26.19
N ASN A 12 -16.87 17.49 26.53
CA ASN A 12 -18.16 17.60 25.86
C ASN A 12 -18.80 18.99 26.03
N ALA A 13 -18.69 19.57 27.23
CA ALA A 13 -19.17 20.93 27.47
C ALA A 13 -18.37 21.98 26.70
N ALA A 14 -17.05 21.82 26.61
CA ALA A 14 -16.18 22.70 25.83
C ALA A 14 -16.45 22.58 24.31
N SER A 15 -16.58 21.36 23.80
CA SER A 15 -16.93 21.07 22.41
C SER A 15 -18.26 21.71 22.00
N ALA A 16 -19.26 21.66 22.88
CA ALA A 16 -20.59 22.24 22.66
C ALA A 16 -20.68 23.75 22.95
N GLY A 17 -19.60 24.41 23.37
CA GLY A 17 -19.62 25.83 23.73
C GLY A 17 -20.42 26.15 25.01
N ASN A 18 -20.72 25.15 25.84
CA ASN A 18 -21.59 25.31 27.00
C ASN A 18 -20.82 25.80 28.23
N LEU A 19 -20.51 27.11 28.25
CA LEU A 19 -19.78 27.76 29.34
C LEU A 19 -20.47 27.58 30.71
N ARG A 20 -21.81 27.62 30.76
CA ARG A 20 -22.55 27.42 32.02
C ARG A 20 -22.27 26.05 32.61
N ARG A 21 -22.27 25.01 31.77
CA ARG A 21 -21.97 23.64 32.20
C ARG A 21 -20.52 23.49 32.63
N LEU A 22 -19.57 24.12 31.92
CA LEU A 22 -18.16 24.13 32.34
C LEU A 22 -17.98 24.74 33.74
N LYS A 23 -18.64 25.87 33.99
CA LYS A 23 -18.62 26.54 35.30
C LYS A 23 -19.08 25.64 36.44
N VAL A 24 -20.11 24.82 36.22
CA VAL A 24 -20.56 23.84 37.24
C VAL A 24 -19.46 22.88 37.67
N PHE A 25 -18.58 22.45 36.75
CA PHE A 25 -17.55 21.46 37.05
C PHE A 25 -16.21 22.09 37.50
N LEU A 26 -15.91 23.30 37.04
CA LEU A 26 -14.61 23.95 37.21
C LEU A 26 -14.63 25.10 38.23
N ASP A 27 -15.78 25.67 38.58
CA ASP A 27 -15.87 26.68 39.65
C ASP A 27 -15.72 26.03 41.03
N GLY A 28 -14.97 26.71 41.91
CA GLY A 28 -14.60 26.19 43.23
C GLY A 28 -13.42 25.20 43.24
N ARG A 29 -12.88 24.81 42.08
CA ARG A 29 -11.65 24.00 41.98
C ARG A 29 -10.41 24.90 42.00
N THR A 30 -9.60 24.80 43.06
CA THR A 30 -8.37 25.61 43.22
C THR A 30 -7.08 24.77 43.14
N SER A 31 -7.18 23.44 43.19
CA SER A 31 -6.02 22.57 43.10
C SER A 31 -5.45 22.59 41.68
N ARG A 32 -4.20 23.04 41.55
CA ARG A 32 -3.51 23.10 40.26
C ARG A 32 -3.31 21.73 39.64
N SER A 33 -2.92 20.73 40.43
CA SER A 33 -2.75 19.35 39.94
C SER A 33 -4.07 18.73 39.47
N TRP A 34 -5.18 19.08 40.11
CA TRP A 34 -6.51 18.63 39.69
C TRP A 34 -6.94 19.28 38.37
N LEU A 35 -6.71 20.59 38.23
CA LEU A 35 -7.04 21.32 37.00
C LEU A 35 -6.16 20.84 35.85
N ASP A 36 -4.87 20.64 36.10
CA ASP A 36 -3.91 20.15 35.12
C ASP A 36 -4.28 18.74 34.61
N SER A 37 -4.61 17.82 35.52
CA SER A 37 -5.03 16.47 35.13
C SER A 37 -6.38 16.45 34.37
N CYS A 38 -7.20 17.50 34.50
CA CYS A 38 -8.47 17.63 33.80
C CYS A 38 -8.33 18.34 32.44
N LEU A 39 -7.55 19.43 32.38
CA LEU A 39 -7.49 20.35 31.24
C LEU A 39 -6.33 20.05 30.29
N ASN A 40 -5.19 19.55 30.80
CA ASN A 40 -3.92 19.48 30.06
C ASN A 40 -3.43 18.05 29.82
N SER A 41 -4.01 17.05 30.50
CA SER A 41 -3.65 15.64 30.29
C SER A 41 -3.91 15.20 28.85
N THR A 42 -2.89 14.66 28.20
CA THR A 42 -2.94 14.12 26.82
C THR A 42 -3.46 12.68 26.74
N GLU A 43 -3.79 12.05 27.87
CA GLU A 43 -4.29 10.67 27.88
C GLU A 43 -5.63 10.62 27.10
N ASN A 44 -5.73 9.82 26.03
CA ASN A 44 -6.85 9.77 25.06
C ASN A 44 -7.03 11.00 24.14
N ASP A 45 -6.06 11.93 24.07
CA ASP A 45 -6.00 13.12 23.18
C ASP A 45 -7.22 14.07 23.17
N LYS A 46 -8.18 13.87 24.08
CA LYS A 46 -9.37 14.72 24.22
C LYS A 46 -9.06 15.91 25.10
N ILE A 47 -8.69 17.02 24.46
CA ILE A 47 -8.34 18.27 25.14
C ILE A 47 -9.43 19.32 25.00
N PRO A 48 -10.03 19.81 26.12
CA PRO A 48 -11.10 20.81 26.10
C PRO A 48 -10.73 22.10 25.36
N LEU A 49 -9.51 22.60 25.55
CA LEU A 49 -9.04 23.83 24.90
C LEU A 49 -8.96 23.67 23.38
N VAL A 50 -8.40 22.56 22.90
CA VAL A 50 -8.24 22.26 21.47
C VAL A 50 -9.60 22.18 20.77
N ILE A 51 -10.55 21.42 21.33
CA ILE A 51 -11.87 21.26 20.70
C ILE A 51 -12.71 22.56 20.74
N ALA A 52 -12.62 23.34 21.82
CA ALA A 52 -13.27 24.65 21.89
C ALA A 52 -12.67 25.63 20.87
N SER A 53 -11.36 25.58 20.68
CA SER A 53 -10.64 26.45 19.74
C SER A 53 -10.99 26.12 18.29
N ARG A 54 -11.00 24.82 17.94
CA ARG A 54 -11.49 24.32 16.66
C ARG A 54 -12.91 24.80 16.35
N ASN A 55 -13.81 24.70 17.33
CA ASN A 55 -15.23 25.02 17.12
C ASN A 55 -15.53 26.52 17.19
N GLY A 56 -14.56 27.35 17.60
CA GLY A 56 -14.71 28.82 17.62
C GLY A 56 -15.41 29.36 18.87
N HIS A 57 -15.45 28.60 19.97
CA HIS A 57 -16.16 29.00 21.18
C HIS A 57 -15.30 29.94 22.04
N ILE A 58 -15.15 31.19 21.61
CA ILE A 58 -14.22 32.16 22.21
C ILE A 58 -14.39 32.34 23.72
N ASP A 59 -15.63 32.43 24.22
CA ASP A 59 -15.91 32.59 25.65
C ASP A 59 -15.47 31.37 26.47
N VAL A 60 -15.57 30.18 25.87
CA VAL A 60 -15.09 28.94 26.47
C VAL A 60 -13.57 28.88 26.44
N VAL A 61 -12.95 29.22 25.32
CA VAL A 61 -11.48 29.27 25.18
C VAL A 61 -10.89 30.19 26.25
N ARG A 62 -11.41 31.43 26.36
CA ARG A 62 -11.01 32.41 27.38
C ARG A 62 -11.14 31.85 28.79
N TYR A 63 -12.29 31.28 29.11
CA TYR A 63 -12.54 30.71 30.43
C TYR A 63 -11.63 29.53 30.75
N LEU A 64 -11.33 28.65 29.79
CA LEU A 64 -10.41 27.53 30.00
C LEU A 64 -8.98 28.00 30.26
N LEU A 65 -8.53 29.04 29.54
CA LEU A 65 -7.22 29.67 29.77
C LEU A 65 -7.16 30.34 31.15
N ASP A 66 -8.21 31.05 31.57
CA ASP A 66 -8.32 31.64 32.91
C ASP A 66 -8.25 30.57 34.03
N LYS A 67 -8.75 29.36 33.75
CA LYS A 67 -8.64 28.19 34.64
C LYS A 67 -7.30 27.48 34.56
N GLY A 68 -6.42 27.91 33.67
CA GLY A 68 -5.06 27.42 33.57
C GLY A 68 -4.84 26.29 32.57
N ALA A 69 -5.72 26.15 31.56
CA ALA A 69 -5.40 25.33 30.41
C ALA A 69 -4.09 25.84 29.76
N ASP A 70 -3.18 24.93 29.43
CA ASP A 70 -1.94 25.24 28.72
C ASP A 70 -2.27 25.56 27.25
N PRO A 71 -1.97 26.75 26.72
CA PRO A 71 -2.22 27.09 25.32
C PRO A 71 -1.44 26.24 24.31
N ASN A 72 -0.37 25.58 24.76
CA ASN A 72 0.50 24.74 23.93
C ASN A 72 0.19 23.24 24.07
N VAL A 73 -0.89 22.89 24.78
CA VAL A 73 -1.37 21.51 24.83
C VAL A 73 -1.81 21.03 23.44
N VAL A 74 -1.56 19.76 23.16
CA VAL A 74 -1.93 19.11 21.90
C VAL A 74 -3.02 18.07 22.12
N GLY A 75 -3.91 17.93 21.15
CA GLY A 75 -4.96 16.92 21.16
C GLY A 75 -5.30 16.43 19.76
N THR A 76 -6.41 15.71 19.66
CA THR A 76 -6.88 15.14 18.40
C THR A 76 -8.13 15.87 17.91
N VAL A 77 -8.15 16.21 16.62
CA VAL A 77 -9.26 16.91 15.94
C VAL A 77 -9.56 16.23 14.61
N SER A 78 -10.80 16.30 14.12
CA SER A 78 -11.17 15.65 12.85
C SER A 78 -11.69 16.62 11.81
N PHE A 79 -11.01 16.83 10.69
CA PHE A 79 -11.47 17.68 9.57
C PHE A 79 -11.91 16.79 8.41
N ASP A 80 -13.09 17.04 7.84
CA ASP A 80 -13.61 16.31 6.67
C ASP A 80 -13.57 14.77 6.77
N GLY A 81 -13.70 14.23 8.00
CA GLY A 81 -13.63 12.79 8.27
C GLY A 81 -12.22 12.27 8.57
N GLU A 82 -11.18 13.04 8.29
CA GLU A 82 -9.79 12.72 8.62
C GLU A 82 -9.47 13.10 10.06
N THR A 83 -8.72 12.27 10.76
CA THR A 83 -8.31 12.51 12.15
C THR A 83 -6.87 13.00 12.20
N ILE A 84 -6.65 14.11 12.89
CA ILE A 84 -5.36 14.79 12.99
C ILE A 84 -4.89 14.75 14.43
N HIS A 85 -3.78 14.05 14.65
CA HIS A 85 -3.18 13.85 15.95
C HIS A 85 -2.17 14.95 16.31
N GLY A 86 -2.03 15.21 17.61
CA GLY A 86 -1.06 16.15 18.15
C GLY A 86 -1.30 17.59 17.73
N ALA A 87 -2.54 17.98 17.42
CA ALA A 87 -2.89 19.34 17.01
C ALA A 87 -2.92 20.32 18.20
N PRO A 88 -2.10 21.39 18.18
CA PRO A 88 -2.21 22.48 19.13
C PRO A 88 -3.53 23.26 18.99
N ALA A 89 -3.95 23.96 20.04
CA ALA A 89 -5.18 24.75 19.99
C ALA A 89 -5.14 25.85 18.91
N LEU A 90 -3.98 26.50 18.73
CA LEU A 90 -3.76 27.51 17.70
C LEU A 90 -3.86 26.92 16.29
N TRP A 91 -3.30 25.72 16.08
CA TRP A 91 -3.42 25.00 14.81
C TRP A 91 -4.87 24.71 14.47
N ALA A 92 -5.62 24.16 15.44
CA ALA A 92 -7.02 23.79 15.24
C ALA A 92 -7.92 25.00 14.95
N ALA A 93 -7.70 26.14 15.63
CA ALA A 93 -8.41 27.39 15.35
C ALA A 93 -8.05 27.96 13.97
N SER A 94 -6.77 27.89 13.59
CA SER A 94 -6.27 28.42 12.31
C SER A 94 -6.83 27.64 11.12
N ALA A 95 -6.80 26.31 11.17
CA ALA A 95 -7.39 25.44 10.15
C ALA A 95 -8.92 25.62 10.05
N ALA A 96 -9.60 25.81 11.18
CA ALA A 96 -11.06 25.99 11.21
C ALA A 96 -11.55 27.42 10.91
N GLY A 97 -10.65 28.36 10.59
CA GLY A 97 -10.99 29.73 10.23
C GLY A 97 -11.48 30.59 11.40
N LYS A 98 -11.08 30.29 12.64
CA LYS A 98 -11.58 30.97 13.85
C LYS A 98 -10.69 32.15 14.25
N PHE A 99 -10.72 33.22 13.44
CA PHE A 99 -9.82 34.38 13.60
C PHE A 99 -9.79 34.96 15.02
N ASP A 100 -10.95 35.19 15.66
CA ASP A 100 -10.96 35.76 17.02
C ASP A 100 -10.32 34.84 18.07
N VAL A 101 -10.40 33.52 17.88
CA VAL A 101 -9.72 32.54 18.74
C VAL A 101 -8.22 32.54 18.47
N VAL A 102 -7.80 32.61 17.20
CA VAL A 102 -6.38 32.74 16.82
C VAL A 102 -5.77 33.94 17.52
N ARG A 103 -6.41 35.12 17.41
CA ARG A 103 -5.94 36.34 18.04
C ARG A 103 -5.82 36.18 19.56
N LEU A 104 -6.85 35.65 20.22
CA LEU A 104 -6.84 35.43 21.67
C LEU A 104 -5.70 34.50 22.09
N LEU A 105 -5.46 33.41 21.37
CA LEU A 105 -4.40 32.45 21.70
C LEU A 105 -2.99 33.06 21.52
N VAL A 106 -2.79 33.91 20.51
CA VAL A 106 -1.50 34.54 20.23
C VAL A 106 -1.23 35.70 21.19
N GLU A 107 -2.16 36.65 21.32
CA GLU A 107 -1.96 37.89 22.09
C GLU A 107 -2.10 37.71 23.60
N GLU A 108 -3.08 36.92 24.04
CA GLU A 108 -3.44 36.85 25.45
C GLU A 108 -2.89 35.59 26.14
N ALA A 109 -2.76 34.48 25.41
CA ALA A 109 -2.36 33.21 25.99
C ALA A 109 -0.87 32.88 25.81
N GLY A 110 -0.18 33.49 24.83
CA GLY A 110 1.21 33.16 24.51
C GLY A 110 1.37 31.79 23.86
N ALA A 111 0.43 31.39 23.01
CA ALA A 111 0.55 30.17 22.21
C ALA A 111 1.78 30.26 21.28
N ASN A 112 2.52 29.16 21.16
CA ASN A 112 3.65 29.08 20.24
C ASN A 112 3.15 29.06 18.79
N ILE A 113 3.43 30.15 18.08
CA ILE A 113 2.93 30.42 16.72
C ILE A 113 3.36 29.36 15.70
N ASN A 114 4.48 28.68 15.95
CA ASN A 114 5.07 27.68 15.05
C ASN A 114 4.94 26.24 15.59
N GLN A 115 4.18 26.01 16.67
CA GLN A 115 3.98 24.66 17.18
C GLN A 115 3.19 23.80 16.20
N THR A 116 3.68 22.60 15.91
CA THR A 116 3.15 21.75 14.86
C THR A 116 2.28 20.60 15.36
N THR A 117 1.51 20.01 14.44
CA THR A 117 0.93 18.67 14.59
C THR A 117 2.02 17.58 14.61
N ASN A 118 1.63 16.31 14.82
CA ASN A 118 2.53 15.16 14.69
C ASN A 118 3.15 15.03 13.29
N THR A 119 2.46 15.51 12.25
CA THR A 119 2.95 15.54 10.87
C THR A 119 3.81 16.77 10.55
N SER A 120 4.24 17.51 11.57
CA SER A 120 4.97 18.78 11.46
C SER A 120 4.21 19.89 10.71
N SER A 121 2.86 19.88 10.72
CA SER A 121 2.04 20.93 10.10
C SER A 121 1.90 22.14 11.04
N THR A 122 2.28 23.34 10.60
CA THR A 122 2.15 24.59 11.38
C THR A 122 0.74 25.18 11.32
N PRO A 123 0.36 26.08 12.26
CA PRO A 123 -0.92 26.79 12.20
C PRO A 123 -1.07 27.60 10.91
N LEU A 124 0.03 28.20 10.42
CA LEU A 124 0.08 28.89 9.13
C LEU A 124 -0.29 27.96 7.98
N ARG A 125 0.32 26.77 7.91
CA ARG A 125 -0.01 25.76 6.89
C ARG A 125 -1.48 25.34 6.97
N GLY A 126 -2.02 25.18 8.17
CA GLY A 126 -3.44 24.89 8.40
C GLY A 126 -4.36 25.98 7.85
N ALA A 127 -4.06 27.26 8.09
CA ALA A 127 -4.82 28.38 7.53
C ALA A 127 -4.70 28.48 6.00
N CYS A 128 -3.52 28.19 5.45
CA CYS A 128 -3.27 28.16 4.00
C CYS A 128 -4.07 27.07 3.26
N TYR A 129 -4.30 25.92 3.90
CA TYR A 129 -5.03 24.79 3.30
C TYR A 129 -6.46 25.16 2.85
N ASP A 130 -7.21 25.86 3.72
CA ASP A 130 -8.59 26.27 3.44
C ASP A 130 -8.69 27.70 2.89
N GLY A 131 -7.61 28.48 2.95
CA GLY A 131 -7.53 29.81 2.36
C GLY A 131 -8.00 30.92 3.30
N HIS A 132 -7.81 30.77 4.61
CA HIS A 132 -8.18 31.77 5.62
C HIS A 132 -7.20 32.96 5.60
N LEU A 133 -7.23 33.77 4.55
CA LEU A 133 -6.25 34.83 4.27
C LEU A 133 -5.99 35.77 5.45
N GLU A 134 -7.04 36.18 6.16
CA GLU A 134 -6.89 37.09 7.31
C GLU A 134 -6.11 36.44 8.46
N ILE A 135 -6.27 35.14 8.67
CA ILE A 135 -5.46 34.37 9.63
C ILE A 135 -4.02 34.23 9.11
N VAL A 136 -3.84 33.95 7.81
CA VAL A 136 -2.50 33.84 7.20
C VAL A 136 -1.71 35.14 7.41
N LYS A 137 -2.30 36.30 7.06
CA LYS A 137 -1.67 37.62 7.27
C LYS A 137 -1.28 37.83 8.72
N TYR A 138 -2.25 37.62 9.61
CA TYR A 138 -2.05 37.82 11.04
C TYR A 138 -0.91 36.94 11.59
N LEU A 139 -0.89 35.65 11.25
CA LEU A 139 0.15 34.73 11.72
C LEU A 139 1.54 35.17 11.22
N VAL A 140 1.67 35.55 9.94
CA VAL A 140 2.94 36.03 9.38
C VAL A 140 3.41 37.31 10.05
N GLU A 141 2.50 38.27 10.28
CA GLU A 141 2.80 39.54 10.98
C GLU A 141 3.26 39.31 12.43
N HIS A 142 2.87 38.20 13.06
CA HIS A 142 3.24 37.82 14.42
C HIS A 142 4.40 36.82 14.49
N GLY A 143 5.14 36.63 13.39
CA GLY A 143 6.38 35.85 13.36
C GLY A 143 6.20 34.36 13.05
N ALA A 144 5.10 33.96 12.41
CA ALA A 144 4.99 32.64 11.84
C ALA A 144 6.03 32.48 10.71
N ASP A 145 6.76 31.37 10.75
CA ASP A 145 7.76 31.09 9.74
C ASP A 145 7.10 30.46 8.50
N ILE A 146 7.13 31.21 7.39
CA ILE A 146 6.53 30.83 6.10
C ILE A 146 7.21 29.57 5.51
N GLU A 147 8.45 29.33 5.90
CA GLU A 147 9.32 28.28 5.38
C GLU A 147 9.28 26.99 6.23
N VAL A 148 8.54 26.94 7.34
CA VAL A 148 8.37 25.65 8.04
C VAL A 148 7.48 24.73 7.20
N ALA A 149 8.05 23.59 6.81
CA ALA A 149 7.36 22.55 6.06
C ALA A 149 6.93 21.39 6.95
N ASN A 150 5.96 20.62 6.46
CA ASN A 150 5.56 19.37 7.11
C ASN A 150 6.64 18.29 7.00
N GLN A 151 6.36 17.11 7.58
CA GLN A 151 7.30 15.98 7.58
C GLN A 151 7.69 15.47 6.18
N HIS A 152 6.94 15.82 5.13
CA HIS A 152 7.22 15.48 3.74
C HIS A 152 7.91 16.61 2.96
N GLY A 153 8.21 17.74 3.62
CA GLY A 153 8.84 18.90 3.00
C GLY A 153 7.86 19.84 2.28
N HIS A 154 6.54 19.64 2.40
CA HIS A 154 5.55 20.54 1.80
C HIS A 154 5.35 21.81 2.64
N THR A 155 5.52 22.97 1.98
CA THR A 155 5.40 24.31 2.58
C THR A 155 3.96 24.83 2.62
N SER A 156 3.77 25.98 3.26
CA SER A 156 2.52 26.75 3.23
C SER A 156 2.16 27.24 1.82
N LEU A 157 3.17 27.63 1.01
CA LEU A 157 2.96 28.05 -0.38
C LEU A 157 2.51 26.88 -1.26
N MET A 158 3.17 25.73 -1.15
CA MET A 158 2.84 24.48 -1.84
C MET A 158 1.38 24.08 -1.61
N ILE A 159 0.96 24.01 -0.35
CA ILE A 159 -0.42 23.61 -0.03
C ILE A 159 -1.45 24.66 -0.49
N ALA A 160 -1.13 25.96 -0.41
CA ALA A 160 -2.01 27.01 -0.93
C ALA A 160 -2.16 26.93 -2.45
N ALA A 161 -1.08 26.59 -3.17
CA ALA A 161 -1.07 26.39 -4.60
C ALA A 161 -1.95 25.19 -5.02
N TYR A 162 -1.74 24.03 -4.39
CA TYR A 162 -2.56 22.82 -4.60
C TYR A 162 -4.05 23.07 -4.33
N ARG A 163 -4.35 23.79 -3.24
CA ARG A 163 -5.72 24.12 -2.84
C ARG A 163 -6.29 25.34 -3.56
N GLN A 164 -5.56 25.86 -4.56
CA GLN A 164 -6.00 26.96 -5.44
C GLN A 164 -6.35 28.26 -4.70
N LYS A 165 -5.70 28.53 -3.57
CA LYS A 165 -5.97 29.70 -2.73
C LYS A 165 -5.22 30.92 -3.26
N VAL A 166 -5.68 31.45 -4.39
CA VAL A 166 -5.02 32.52 -5.16
C VAL A 166 -4.56 33.69 -4.28
N ASP A 167 -5.42 34.23 -3.42
CA ASP A 167 -5.06 35.40 -2.59
C ASP A 167 -4.01 35.07 -1.52
N VAL A 168 -4.04 33.84 -0.99
CA VAL A 168 -3.01 33.34 -0.07
C VAL A 168 -1.69 33.16 -0.80
N VAL A 169 -1.70 32.58 -2.00
CA VAL A 169 -0.49 32.44 -2.83
C VAL A 169 0.12 33.81 -3.13
N LYS A 170 -0.69 34.77 -3.61
CA LYS A 170 -0.25 36.16 -3.85
C LYS A 170 0.40 36.76 -2.61
N TYR A 171 -0.23 36.60 -1.45
CA TYR A 171 0.29 37.14 -0.20
C TYR A 171 1.61 36.47 0.22
N LEU A 172 1.69 35.14 0.22
CA LEU A 172 2.91 34.43 0.60
C LEU A 172 4.10 34.78 -0.32
N ILE A 173 3.88 34.88 -1.64
CA ILE A 173 4.89 35.36 -2.59
C ILE A 173 5.33 36.79 -2.24
N SER A 174 4.38 37.68 -1.92
CA SER A 174 4.70 39.07 -1.54
C SER A 174 5.50 39.17 -0.24
N CYS A 175 5.37 38.18 0.65
CA CYS A 175 6.15 38.05 1.88
C CYS A 175 7.51 37.37 1.67
N GLY A 176 7.87 37.00 0.45
CA GLY A 176 9.17 36.41 0.11
C GLY A 176 9.25 34.89 0.27
N ALA A 177 8.11 34.17 0.19
CA ALA A 177 8.13 32.71 0.13
C ALA A 177 8.97 32.20 -1.05
N ASP A 178 9.80 31.19 -0.83
CA ASP A 178 10.62 30.60 -1.91
C ASP A 178 9.75 29.73 -2.84
N VAL A 179 9.44 30.27 -4.02
CA VAL A 179 8.64 29.60 -5.06
C VAL A 179 9.33 28.37 -5.67
N ASN A 180 10.64 28.23 -5.50
CA ASN A 180 11.45 27.15 -6.05
C ASN A 180 11.83 26.08 -5.03
N ARG A 181 11.39 26.21 -3.77
CA ARG A 181 11.63 25.15 -2.78
C ARG A 181 10.98 23.84 -3.25
N SER A 182 11.66 22.73 -2.99
CA SER A 182 11.17 21.38 -3.25
C SER A 182 10.85 20.63 -1.96
N SER A 183 9.86 19.74 -2.02
CA SER A 183 9.55 18.77 -0.98
C SER A 183 10.65 17.69 -0.91
N LYS A 184 10.52 16.72 0.01
CA LYS A 184 11.44 15.58 0.07
C LYS A 184 11.45 14.76 -1.23
N LYS A 185 10.32 14.73 -1.94
CA LYS A 185 10.15 14.04 -3.22
C LYS A 185 10.44 14.92 -4.44
N GLY A 186 10.95 16.13 -4.24
CA GLY A 186 11.23 17.06 -5.34
C GLY A 186 10.05 17.94 -5.79
N ASN A 187 8.82 17.72 -5.30
CA ASN A 187 7.65 18.52 -5.68
C ASN A 187 7.84 20.00 -5.30
N THR A 188 7.56 20.90 -6.24
CA THR A 188 7.59 22.36 -6.04
C THR A 188 6.17 22.92 -5.95
N ALA A 189 6.03 24.18 -5.52
CA ALA A 189 4.74 24.87 -5.59
C ALA A 189 4.15 24.89 -7.02
N MET A 190 5.00 24.80 -8.06
CA MET A 190 4.54 24.71 -9.45
C MET A 190 3.92 23.35 -9.79
N HIS A 191 4.44 22.25 -9.22
CA HIS A 191 3.81 20.92 -9.35
C HIS A 191 2.42 20.96 -8.73
N ASP A 192 2.35 21.43 -7.48
CA ASP A 192 1.10 21.56 -6.73
C ASP A 192 0.08 22.47 -7.45
N ALA A 193 0.52 23.58 -8.04
CA ALA A 193 -0.36 24.47 -8.81
C ALA A 193 -0.95 23.81 -10.06
N VAL A 194 -0.15 22.99 -10.75
CA VAL A 194 -0.57 22.22 -11.93
C VAL A 194 -1.55 21.13 -11.52
N GLU A 195 -1.29 20.38 -10.46
CA GLU A 195 -2.21 19.36 -9.91
C GLU A 195 -3.50 19.98 -9.37
N GLY A 196 -3.42 21.18 -8.80
CA GLY A 196 -4.57 22.00 -8.43
C GLY A 196 -5.30 22.57 -9.66
N GLU A 197 -4.79 22.38 -10.87
CA GLU A 197 -5.38 22.79 -12.14
C GLU A 197 -5.75 24.28 -12.26
N ASN A 198 -5.03 25.16 -11.53
CA ASN A 198 -5.33 26.59 -11.49
C ASN A 198 -4.34 27.44 -12.31
N LEU A 199 -4.81 27.95 -13.45
CA LEU A 199 -4.04 28.77 -14.38
C LEU A 199 -3.50 30.06 -13.74
N GLU A 200 -4.28 30.71 -12.87
CA GLU A 200 -3.87 31.97 -12.23
C GLU A 200 -2.73 31.73 -11.23
N VAL A 201 -2.80 30.66 -10.43
CA VAL A 201 -1.71 30.26 -9.53
C VAL A 201 -0.44 29.93 -10.31
N CYS A 202 -0.56 29.18 -11.40
CA CYS A 202 0.57 28.88 -12.28
C CYS A 202 1.22 30.17 -12.81
N ALA A 203 0.42 31.11 -13.32
CA ALA A 203 0.91 32.38 -13.81
C ALA A 203 1.62 33.21 -12.71
N LEU A 204 1.06 33.25 -11.51
CA LEU A 204 1.67 33.95 -10.37
C LEU A 204 3.05 33.37 -10.02
N LEU A 205 3.16 32.04 -9.97
CA LEU A 205 4.42 31.36 -9.66
C LEU A 205 5.46 31.60 -10.76
N LEU A 206 5.08 31.49 -12.04
CA LEU A 206 5.98 31.77 -13.17
C LEU A 206 6.46 33.23 -13.17
N ASN A 207 5.55 34.18 -12.95
CA ASN A 207 5.89 35.61 -12.82
C ASN A 207 6.82 35.89 -11.63
N ALA A 208 6.74 35.06 -10.58
CA ALA A 208 7.62 35.12 -9.43
C ALA A 208 8.95 34.36 -9.62
N GLY A 209 9.20 33.79 -10.81
CA GLY A 209 10.44 33.09 -11.15
C GLY A 209 10.47 31.61 -10.79
N ALA A 210 9.31 30.95 -10.68
CA ALA A 210 9.23 29.50 -10.53
C ALA A 210 9.79 28.79 -11.78
N ARG A 211 10.61 27.76 -11.56
CA ARG A 211 11.22 26.95 -12.62
C ARG A 211 10.49 25.63 -12.79
N LEU A 212 10.47 25.11 -14.02
CA LEU A 212 9.89 23.81 -14.38
C LEU A 212 10.91 22.68 -14.16
N VAL A 213 11.41 22.52 -12.94
CA VAL A 213 12.40 21.49 -12.58
C VAL A 213 11.74 20.14 -12.34
N PRO A 214 12.41 19.01 -12.64
CA PRO A 214 11.87 17.68 -12.33
C PRO A 214 11.90 17.38 -10.83
N ASP A 215 10.94 16.57 -10.39
CA ASP A 215 10.89 15.94 -9.08
C ASP A 215 11.84 14.72 -8.97
N GLU A 216 11.74 13.93 -7.91
CA GLU A 216 12.57 12.72 -7.73
C GLU A 216 12.31 11.62 -8.76
N PHE A 217 11.13 11.63 -9.40
CA PHE A 217 10.73 10.68 -10.43
C PHE A 217 11.07 11.16 -11.84
N GLY A 218 11.71 12.34 -11.97
CA GLY A 218 12.04 12.95 -13.25
C GLY A 218 10.88 13.72 -13.90
N VAL A 219 9.74 13.86 -13.21
CA VAL A 219 8.55 14.55 -13.71
C VAL A 219 8.66 16.02 -13.36
N CYS A 220 8.63 16.90 -14.36
CA CYS A 220 8.56 18.35 -14.13
C CYS A 220 7.09 18.84 -14.21
N PRO A 221 6.77 20.09 -13.82
CA PRO A 221 5.39 20.58 -13.86
C PRO A 221 4.76 20.55 -15.26
N LEU A 222 5.55 20.69 -16.32
CA LEU A 222 5.08 20.49 -17.70
C LEU A 222 4.65 19.03 -17.95
N MET A 223 5.44 18.06 -17.50
CA MET A 223 5.11 16.64 -17.60
C MET A 223 3.89 16.28 -16.73
N CYS A 224 3.81 16.85 -15.53
CA CYS A 224 2.64 16.72 -14.66
C CYS A 224 1.36 17.18 -15.37
N ALA A 225 1.38 18.36 -16.02
CA ALA A 225 0.23 18.89 -16.75
C ALA A 225 -0.26 17.95 -17.86
N VAL A 226 0.66 17.35 -18.63
CA VAL A 226 0.29 16.41 -19.71
C VAL A 226 -0.18 15.06 -19.19
N MET A 227 0.34 14.59 -18.05
CA MET A 227 -0.10 13.34 -17.41
C MET A 227 -1.50 13.46 -16.82
N ILE A 228 -1.83 14.58 -16.18
CA ILE A 228 -3.19 14.81 -15.66
C ILE A 228 -4.17 15.16 -16.79
N GLY A 229 -3.67 15.72 -17.90
CA GLY A 229 -4.47 16.16 -19.05
C GLY A 229 -5.04 17.57 -18.87
N ALA A 230 -4.25 18.49 -18.31
CA ALA A 230 -4.61 19.89 -18.07
C ALA A 230 -4.33 20.75 -19.32
N ASP A 231 -5.14 20.56 -20.37
CA ASP A 231 -4.97 21.21 -21.68
C ASP A 231 -4.92 22.76 -21.59
N TRP A 232 -5.63 23.37 -20.63
CA TRP A 232 -5.68 24.83 -20.50
C TRP A 232 -4.42 25.47 -19.89
N ILE A 233 -3.62 24.70 -19.14
CA ILE A 233 -2.36 25.18 -18.55
C ILE A 233 -1.19 24.97 -19.52
N LEU A 234 -1.29 23.94 -20.35
CA LEU A 234 -0.18 23.46 -21.17
C LEU A 234 0.45 24.53 -22.09
N PRO A 235 -0.30 25.37 -22.84
CA PRO A 235 0.31 26.39 -23.69
C PRO A 235 1.22 27.35 -22.91
N MET A 236 0.80 27.76 -21.71
CA MET A 236 1.60 28.61 -20.83
C MET A 236 2.89 27.89 -20.41
N LEU A 237 2.84 26.62 -20.03
CA LEU A 237 4.05 25.89 -19.62
C LEU A 237 5.02 25.63 -20.78
N LEU A 238 4.50 25.36 -21.98
CA LEU A 238 5.31 25.17 -23.18
C LEU A 238 6.08 26.45 -23.55
N GLU A 239 5.50 27.63 -23.34
CA GLU A 239 6.20 28.91 -23.54
C GLU A 239 7.38 29.12 -22.58
N TYR A 240 7.30 28.57 -21.37
CA TYR A 240 8.36 28.63 -20.35
C TYR A 240 9.32 27.43 -20.41
N CYS A 241 9.19 26.57 -21.43
CA CYS A 241 10.07 25.43 -21.66
C CYS A 241 11.04 25.70 -22.82
N ASP A 242 12.28 26.08 -22.49
CA ASP A 242 13.28 26.45 -23.50
C ASP A 242 13.76 25.28 -24.37
N SER A 243 13.62 24.04 -23.89
CA SER A 243 14.09 22.85 -24.60
C SER A 243 13.06 22.36 -25.62
N GLY A 244 13.47 22.27 -26.89
CA GLY A 244 12.66 21.70 -27.96
C GLY A 244 12.37 20.21 -27.72
N GLU A 245 13.38 19.47 -27.26
CA GLU A 245 13.24 18.05 -26.89
C GLU A 245 12.16 17.84 -25.83
N LYS A 246 12.22 18.57 -24.71
CA LYS A 246 11.23 18.44 -23.64
C LYS A 246 9.82 18.81 -24.07
N ARG A 247 9.67 19.82 -24.94
CA ARG A 247 8.38 20.19 -25.53
C ARG A 247 7.84 19.08 -26.43
N ARG A 248 8.69 18.49 -27.27
CA ARG A 248 8.33 17.35 -28.14
C ARG A 248 7.88 16.15 -27.30
N ASP A 249 8.62 15.80 -26.26
CA ASP A 249 8.26 14.70 -25.36
C ASP A 249 6.97 14.98 -24.58
N ALA A 250 6.78 16.20 -24.07
CA ALA A 250 5.54 16.59 -23.41
C ALA A 250 4.33 16.42 -24.34
N LEU A 251 4.42 16.84 -25.60
CA LEU A 251 3.34 16.70 -26.59
C LEU A 251 3.10 15.24 -27.00
N LYS A 252 4.18 14.43 -27.12
CA LYS A 252 4.06 12.98 -27.33
C LYS A 252 3.31 12.31 -26.18
N LEU A 253 3.69 12.63 -24.94
CA LEU A 253 3.05 12.11 -23.72
C LEU A 253 1.61 12.63 -23.56
N LEU A 254 1.31 13.87 -23.99
CA LEU A 254 -0.06 14.37 -24.07
C LEU A 254 -0.92 13.49 -24.97
N GLY A 255 -0.40 13.12 -26.15
CA GLY A 255 -1.08 12.19 -27.03
C GLY A 255 -1.37 10.85 -26.34
N CYS A 256 -0.40 10.31 -25.58
CA CYS A 256 -0.61 9.11 -24.78
C CYS A 256 -1.73 9.27 -23.74
N THR A 257 -1.75 10.39 -23.00
CA THR A 257 -2.82 10.70 -22.04
C THR A 257 -4.18 10.82 -22.74
N ARG A 258 -4.25 11.40 -23.94
CA ARG A 258 -5.49 11.47 -24.72
C ARG A 258 -5.99 10.08 -25.12
N VAL A 259 -5.10 9.19 -25.57
CA VAL A 259 -5.45 7.78 -25.89
C VAL A 259 -5.97 7.03 -24.66
N ASP A 260 -5.23 7.07 -23.55
CA ASP A 260 -5.48 6.16 -22.44
C ASP A 260 -6.47 6.71 -21.41
N LYS A 261 -6.45 8.02 -21.14
CA LYS A 261 -7.26 8.66 -20.10
C LYS A 261 -8.51 9.33 -20.66
N LYS A 262 -8.40 9.98 -21.82
CA LYS A 262 -9.51 10.75 -22.43
C LYS A 262 -10.28 9.95 -23.51
N MET A 263 -9.74 8.80 -23.94
CA MET A 263 -10.28 7.99 -25.05
C MET A 263 -10.41 8.78 -26.36
N ASP A 264 -9.50 9.74 -26.58
CA ASP A 264 -9.48 10.65 -27.72
C ASP A 264 -8.27 10.34 -28.63
N MET A 265 -8.48 9.45 -29.59
CA MET A 265 -7.42 9.06 -30.54
C MET A 265 -7.13 10.14 -31.58
N VAL A 266 -8.14 10.94 -31.95
CA VAL A 266 -7.98 12.01 -32.95
C VAL A 266 -7.11 13.11 -32.36
N GLY A 267 -7.46 13.58 -31.16
CA GLY A 267 -6.64 14.56 -30.45
C GLY A 267 -5.26 14.02 -30.07
N ALA A 268 -5.08 12.71 -29.94
CA ALA A 268 -3.76 12.11 -29.75
C ALA A 268 -2.88 12.22 -31.01
N ILE A 269 -3.45 11.91 -32.18
CA ILE A 269 -2.76 12.06 -33.47
C ILE A 269 -2.40 13.53 -33.72
N GLU A 270 -3.31 14.46 -33.40
CA GLU A 270 -3.02 15.90 -33.46
C GLU A 270 -1.84 16.28 -32.57
N ALA A 271 -1.83 15.84 -31.30
CA ALA A 271 -0.74 16.12 -30.37
C ALA A 271 0.60 15.53 -30.84
N TRP A 272 0.59 14.34 -31.46
CA TRP A 272 1.77 13.72 -32.04
C TRP A 272 2.26 14.47 -33.29
N ASN A 273 1.37 14.94 -34.15
CA ASN A 273 1.72 15.80 -35.27
C ASN A 273 2.36 17.11 -34.77
N ASP A 274 1.77 17.76 -33.77
CA ASP A 274 2.32 18.98 -33.17
C ASP A 274 3.71 18.73 -32.56
N ALA A 275 3.89 17.59 -31.88
CA ALA A 275 5.18 17.19 -31.33
C ALA A 275 6.28 17.10 -32.41
N LEU A 276 5.96 16.56 -33.58
CA LEU A 276 6.90 16.41 -34.70
C LEU A 276 7.18 17.75 -35.41
N GLN A 277 6.35 18.77 -35.22
CA GLN A 277 6.58 20.12 -35.74
C GLN A 277 7.42 21.00 -34.80
N VAL A 278 7.69 20.56 -33.56
CA VAL A 278 8.54 21.30 -32.63
C VAL A 278 9.94 21.44 -33.23
N PRO A 279 10.46 22.68 -33.41
CA PRO A 279 11.80 22.88 -33.94
C PRO A 279 12.85 22.42 -32.92
N LEU A 280 13.80 21.62 -33.40
CA LEU A 280 14.96 21.16 -32.64
C LEU A 280 16.24 21.80 -33.18
N THR A 281 17.15 22.14 -32.28
CA THR A 281 18.55 22.41 -32.63
C THR A 281 19.23 21.15 -33.17
N GLU A 282 20.39 21.28 -33.80
CA GLU A 282 21.11 20.11 -34.34
C GLU A 282 21.58 19.18 -33.21
N GLU A 283 22.02 19.76 -32.09
CA GLU A 283 22.39 19.03 -30.89
C GLU A 283 21.20 18.27 -30.28
N GLU A 284 20.03 18.91 -30.15
CA GLU A 284 18.82 18.26 -29.65
C GLU A 284 18.33 17.16 -30.60
N ARG A 285 18.38 17.38 -31.93
CA ARG A 285 17.99 16.36 -32.92
C ARG A 285 18.83 15.09 -32.74
N LYS A 286 20.16 15.25 -32.69
CA LYS A 286 21.07 14.13 -32.48
C LYS A 286 20.82 13.44 -31.14
N HIS A 287 20.55 14.20 -30.08
CA HIS A 287 20.26 13.63 -28.77
C HIS A 287 18.99 12.79 -28.78
N VAL A 288 17.91 13.28 -29.42
CA VAL A 288 16.66 12.52 -29.55
C VAL A 288 16.86 11.25 -30.38
N GLU A 289 17.60 11.31 -31.48
CA GLU A 289 17.94 10.13 -32.29
C GLU A 289 18.70 9.09 -31.44
N GLU A 290 19.71 9.49 -30.67
CA GLU A 290 20.45 8.61 -29.77
C GLU A 290 19.57 7.99 -28.67
N GLN A 291 18.64 8.75 -28.09
CA GLN A 291 17.72 8.24 -27.07
C GLN A 291 16.79 7.16 -27.64
N VAL A 292 16.23 7.40 -28.82
CA VAL A 292 15.33 6.47 -29.50
C VAL A 292 16.08 5.19 -29.90
N GLU A 293 17.33 5.29 -30.34
CA GLU A 293 18.16 4.13 -30.67
C GLU A 293 18.56 3.30 -29.43
N ARG A 294 18.78 3.96 -28.29
CA ARG A 294 19.15 3.27 -27.03
C ARG A 294 17.97 2.59 -26.35
N PHE A 295 16.74 3.01 -26.62
CA PHE A 295 15.55 2.44 -26.02
C PHE A 295 15.25 1.06 -26.63
N GLU A 296 15.44 0.01 -25.83
CA GLU A 296 15.12 -1.36 -26.25
C GLU A 296 13.61 -1.57 -26.18
N VAL A 297 12.97 -1.66 -27.34
CA VAL A 297 11.52 -1.86 -27.42
C VAL A 297 11.15 -3.27 -26.98
N ALA A 298 10.33 -3.37 -25.94
CA ALA A 298 9.83 -4.64 -25.44
C ALA A 298 8.96 -5.38 -26.48
N GLN A 299 9.06 -6.71 -26.49
CA GLN A 299 8.31 -7.56 -27.44
C GLN A 299 6.79 -7.42 -27.31
N VAL A 300 6.29 -7.02 -26.14
CA VAL A 300 4.86 -6.79 -25.89
C VAL A 300 4.25 -5.72 -26.80
N TYR A 301 5.09 -4.83 -27.35
CA TYR A 301 4.70 -3.81 -28.33
C TYR A 301 4.72 -4.31 -29.78
N GLU A 302 4.78 -5.62 -30.01
CA GLU A 302 4.57 -6.26 -31.32
C GLU A 302 5.53 -5.78 -32.42
N GLY A 303 6.73 -5.38 -32.04
CA GLY A 303 7.74 -4.88 -32.98
C GLY A 303 7.47 -3.48 -33.53
N HIS A 304 6.46 -2.77 -33.01
CA HIS A 304 6.28 -1.35 -33.29
C HIS A 304 7.49 -0.54 -32.85
N LYS A 305 7.83 0.50 -33.60
CA LYS A 305 8.82 1.51 -33.19
C LYS A 305 8.11 2.80 -32.84
N GLU A 306 8.72 3.59 -31.97
CA GLU A 306 8.18 4.92 -31.65
C GLU A 306 8.07 5.79 -32.90
N ILE A 307 6.93 6.44 -33.09
CA ILE A 307 6.73 7.43 -34.14
C ILE A 307 7.81 8.53 -34.14
N GLN A 308 8.49 8.70 -35.27
CA GLN A 308 9.51 9.74 -35.47
C GLN A 308 9.16 10.69 -36.62
N THR A 309 8.33 10.28 -37.58
CA THR A 309 7.94 11.10 -38.74
C THR A 309 6.42 11.14 -38.96
N LEU A 310 5.96 12.02 -39.85
CA LEU A 310 4.55 12.11 -40.23
C LEU A 310 4.09 10.85 -40.99
N GLU A 311 4.99 10.21 -41.73
CA GLU A 311 4.72 8.92 -42.38
C GLU A 311 4.48 7.80 -41.37
N ASP A 312 5.20 7.80 -40.24
CA ASP A 312 4.96 6.83 -39.16
C ASP A 312 3.54 6.99 -38.57
N ILE A 313 3.05 8.23 -38.45
CA ILE A 313 1.68 8.52 -38.01
C ILE A 313 0.66 8.02 -39.03
N ALA A 314 0.87 8.33 -40.32
CA ALA A 314 -0.01 7.84 -41.39
C ALA A 314 -0.05 6.31 -41.48
N ALA A 315 1.01 5.61 -41.06
CA ALA A 315 1.06 4.16 -41.05
C ALA A 315 0.19 3.51 -39.94
N ILE A 316 -0.18 4.27 -38.90
CA ILE A 316 -0.91 3.76 -37.73
C ILE A 316 -2.31 4.36 -37.54
N GLU A 317 -2.61 5.50 -38.19
CA GLU A 317 -3.82 6.29 -37.90
C GLU A 317 -5.15 5.52 -38.12
N ASP A 318 -5.15 4.55 -39.03
CA ASP A 318 -6.31 3.69 -39.30
C ASP A 318 -6.41 2.48 -38.34
N SER A 319 -5.45 2.30 -37.42
CA SER A 319 -5.39 1.17 -36.49
C SER A 319 -5.46 1.64 -35.03
N PRO A 320 -6.66 1.54 -34.39
CA PRO A 320 -6.84 1.86 -32.97
C PRO A 320 -5.89 1.10 -32.05
N ASP A 321 -5.55 -0.15 -32.39
CA ASP A 321 -4.64 -0.97 -31.61
C ASP A 321 -3.19 -0.53 -31.75
N ALA A 322 -2.75 -0.15 -32.97
CA ALA A 322 -1.42 0.42 -33.15
C ALA A 322 -1.27 1.74 -32.37
N ILE A 323 -2.29 2.59 -32.38
CA ILE A 323 -2.33 3.84 -31.59
C ILE A 323 -2.20 3.55 -30.09
N ARG A 324 -2.90 2.53 -29.58
CA ARG A 324 -2.79 2.12 -28.17
C ARG A 324 -1.41 1.60 -27.81
N LEU A 325 -0.79 0.79 -28.67
CA LEU A 325 0.57 0.27 -28.43
C LEU A 325 1.62 1.39 -28.51
N GLN A 326 1.47 2.35 -29.43
CA GLN A 326 2.30 3.55 -29.48
C GLN A 326 2.19 4.36 -28.19
N SER A 327 0.97 4.52 -27.66
CA SER A 327 0.76 5.21 -26.38
C SER A 327 1.60 4.60 -25.26
N LEU A 328 1.56 3.28 -25.12
CA LEU A 328 2.29 2.56 -24.08
C LEU A 328 3.81 2.65 -24.28
N LEU A 329 4.28 2.46 -25.51
CA LEU A 329 5.70 2.51 -25.87
C LEU A 329 6.29 3.89 -25.58
N ILE A 330 5.66 4.96 -26.08
CA ILE A 330 6.08 6.35 -25.87
C ILE A 330 6.11 6.66 -24.36
N ARG A 331 5.08 6.24 -23.62
CA ARG A 331 5.00 6.48 -22.18
C ARG A 331 6.14 5.80 -21.43
N GLU A 332 6.47 4.55 -21.78
CA GLU A 332 7.61 3.85 -21.17
C GLU A 332 8.94 4.50 -21.50
N ARG A 333 9.16 4.96 -22.75
CA ARG A 333 10.38 5.67 -23.10
C ARG A 333 10.52 6.98 -22.31
N ILE A 334 9.47 7.79 -22.27
CA ILE A 334 9.53 9.14 -21.67
C ILE A 334 9.64 9.08 -20.15
N LEU A 335 8.76 8.31 -19.50
CA LEU A 335 8.68 8.28 -18.04
C LEU A 335 9.63 7.25 -17.41
N GLY A 336 10.05 6.24 -18.18
CA GLY A 336 10.92 5.16 -17.72
C GLY A 336 10.18 4.06 -16.95
N GLY A 337 10.78 2.88 -16.93
CA GLY A 337 10.20 1.67 -16.32
C GLY A 337 9.98 1.72 -14.80
N ALA A 338 10.49 2.74 -14.10
CA ALA A 338 10.26 2.94 -12.67
C ALA A 338 8.94 3.67 -12.36
N HIS A 339 8.41 4.42 -13.33
CA HIS A 339 7.33 5.36 -13.08
C HIS A 339 5.95 4.67 -12.97
N ALA A 340 5.16 5.05 -11.96
CA ALA A 340 3.89 4.40 -11.64
C ALA A 340 2.86 4.42 -12.78
N ASP A 341 2.75 5.53 -13.52
CA ASP A 341 1.87 5.63 -14.71
C ASP A 341 2.17 4.56 -15.76
N VAL A 342 3.43 4.20 -15.98
CA VAL A 342 3.80 3.18 -16.98
C VAL A 342 3.16 1.85 -16.59
N HIS A 343 3.32 1.43 -15.33
CA HIS A 343 2.70 0.20 -14.83
C HIS A 343 1.18 0.30 -14.83
N TYR A 344 0.62 1.44 -14.42
CA TYR A 344 -0.83 1.65 -14.39
C TYR A 344 -1.45 1.47 -15.77
N TYR A 345 -0.92 2.13 -16.80
CA TYR A 345 -1.51 2.08 -18.14
C TYR A 345 -1.26 0.75 -18.87
N LEU A 346 -0.14 0.06 -18.61
CA LEU A 346 0.04 -1.32 -19.03
C LEU A 346 -1.03 -2.23 -18.43
N ARG A 347 -1.31 -2.10 -17.12
CA ARG A 347 -2.36 -2.87 -16.44
C ARG A 347 -3.75 -2.54 -16.97
N PHE A 348 -4.07 -1.25 -17.04
CA PHE A 348 -5.34 -0.75 -17.55
C PHE A 348 -5.60 -1.25 -18.97
N ARG A 349 -4.63 -1.13 -19.87
CA ARG A 349 -4.78 -1.60 -21.24
C ARG A 349 -4.93 -3.12 -21.32
N GLY A 350 -4.18 -3.86 -20.49
CA GLY A 350 -4.36 -5.31 -20.35
C GLY A 350 -5.78 -5.68 -19.93
N ALA A 351 -6.35 -5.00 -18.94
CA ALA A 351 -7.73 -5.21 -18.51
C ALA A 351 -8.73 -4.95 -19.65
N VAL A 352 -8.56 -3.86 -20.40
CA VAL A 352 -9.39 -3.55 -21.59
C VAL A 352 -9.30 -4.67 -22.64
N TYR A 353 -8.10 -5.23 -22.89
CA TYR A 353 -7.96 -6.38 -23.79
C TYR A 353 -8.66 -7.63 -23.25
N SER A 354 -8.58 -7.87 -21.94
CA SER A 354 -9.29 -8.97 -21.28
C SER A 354 -10.81 -8.85 -21.47
N ASP A 355 -11.38 -7.67 -21.27
CA ASP A 355 -12.82 -7.40 -21.46
C ASP A 355 -13.28 -7.62 -22.91
N LEU A 356 -12.38 -7.38 -23.87
CA LEU A 356 -12.62 -7.66 -25.29
C LEU A 356 -12.47 -9.15 -25.66
N GLY A 357 -12.03 -10.00 -24.73
CA GLY A 357 -11.78 -11.43 -24.92
C GLY A 357 -10.35 -11.78 -25.36
N HIS A 358 -9.46 -10.79 -25.42
CA HIS A 358 -8.03 -10.97 -25.75
C HIS A 358 -7.19 -11.21 -24.48
N VAL A 359 -7.52 -12.26 -23.73
CA VAL A 359 -6.89 -12.60 -22.44
C VAL A 359 -5.38 -12.84 -22.53
N ASP A 360 -4.90 -13.41 -23.65
CA ASP A 360 -3.45 -13.60 -23.86
C ASP A 360 -2.72 -12.25 -23.90
N LYS A 361 -3.29 -11.24 -24.57
CA LYS A 361 -2.70 -9.89 -24.65
C LYS A 361 -2.71 -9.19 -23.30
N CYS A 362 -3.77 -9.40 -22.50
CA CYS A 362 -3.82 -8.94 -21.12
C CYS A 362 -2.61 -9.47 -20.34
N TYR A 363 -2.39 -10.78 -20.38
CA TYR A 363 -1.29 -11.42 -19.66
C TYR A 363 0.09 -10.97 -20.14
N GLU A 364 0.29 -10.74 -21.44
CA GLU A 364 1.55 -10.20 -21.96
C GLU A 364 1.85 -8.80 -21.39
N LEU A 365 0.88 -7.89 -21.44
CA LEU A 365 1.03 -6.52 -20.92
C LEU A 365 1.27 -6.50 -19.42
N TRP A 366 0.51 -7.31 -18.69
CA TRP A 366 0.63 -7.48 -17.24
C TRP A 366 1.97 -8.10 -16.84
N SER A 367 2.48 -9.05 -17.63
CA SER A 367 3.79 -9.68 -17.40
C SER A 367 4.92 -8.67 -17.59
N HIS A 368 4.83 -7.83 -18.63
CA HIS A 368 5.78 -6.75 -18.84
C HIS A 368 5.75 -5.73 -17.69
N ALA A 369 4.56 -5.31 -17.25
CA ALA A 369 4.41 -4.42 -16.09
C ALA A 369 5.05 -5.00 -14.82
N LEU A 370 4.83 -6.30 -14.55
CA LEU A 370 5.43 -6.99 -13.41
C LEU A 370 6.97 -7.05 -13.51
N ILE A 371 7.51 -7.29 -14.71
CA ILE A 371 8.96 -7.27 -14.94
C ILE A 371 9.54 -5.89 -14.65
N LEU A 372 8.94 -4.82 -15.17
CA LEU A 372 9.36 -3.44 -14.92
C LEU A 372 9.35 -3.12 -13.42
N GLN A 373 8.26 -3.44 -12.75
CA GLN A 373 8.12 -3.23 -11.30
C GLN A 373 9.24 -3.92 -10.51
N GLN A 374 9.51 -5.19 -10.80
CA GLN A 374 10.54 -5.94 -10.09
C GLN A 374 11.98 -5.57 -10.50
N THR A 375 12.15 -4.88 -11.63
CA THR A 375 13.45 -4.39 -12.11
C THR A 375 13.80 -3.05 -11.46
N HIS A 376 12.81 -2.18 -11.29
CA HIS A 376 13.04 -0.78 -10.90
C HIS A 376 12.61 -0.44 -9.47
N LEU A 377 11.71 -1.21 -8.87
CA LEU A 377 11.18 -0.93 -7.53
C LEU A 377 11.85 -1.82 -6.47
N THR A 378 11.79 -1.37 -5.22
CA THR A 378 12.26 -2.15 -4.08
C THR A 378 11.50 -3.47 -3.95
N PRO A 379 12.10 -4.52 -3.37
CA PRO A 379 11.38 -5.75 -3.06
C PRO A 379 10.16 -5.48 -2.17
N LEU A 380 9.12 -6.29 -2.34
CA LEU A 380 7.83 -6.18 -1.69
C LEU A 380 7.11 -4.84 -1.91
N HIS A 381 7.45 -4.06 -2.93
CA HIS A 381 6.73 -2.82 -3.20
C HIS A 381 5.23 -3.09 -3.43
N MET A 382 4.36 -2.23 -2.88
CA MET A 382 2.90 -2.41 -2.89
C MET A 382 2.33 -2.57 -4.31
N SER A 383 2.87 -1.84 -5.30
CA SER A 383 2.43 -1.99 -6.70
C SER A 383 2.72 -3.39 -7.27
N THR A 384 3.83 -4.02 -6.87
CA THR A 384 4.19 -5.39 -7.26
C THR A 384 3.26 -6.40 -6.59
N GLN A 385 2.96 -6.21 -5.30
CA GLN A 385 2.03 -7.08 -4.57
C GLN A 385 0.62 -7.02 -5.16
N THR A 386 0.13 -5.81 -5.47
CA THR A 386 -1.18 -5.63 -6.13
C THR A 386 -1.20 -6.22 -7.55
N MET A 387 -0.06 -6.26 -8.23
CA MET A 387 0.07 -6.93 -9.53
C MET A 387 -0.11 -8.45 -9.41
N PHE A 388 0.54 -9.09 -8.44
CA PHE A 388 0.34 -10.52 -8.17
C PHE A 388 -1.10 -10.86 -7.81
N GLN A 389 -1.72 -10.02 -6.96
CA GLN A 389 -3.12 -10.17 -6.58
C GLN A 389 -4.04 -10.08 -7.81
N ALA A 390 -3.85 -9.07 -8.67
CA ALA A 390 -4.66 -8.88 -9.87
C ALA A 390 -4.58 -10.08 -10.83
N PHE A 391 -3.38 -10.65 -11.02
CA PHE A 391 -3.21 -11.90 -11.78
C PHE A 391 -4.03 -13.04 -11.16
N LEU A 392 -3.89 -13.27 -9.86
CA LEU A 392 -4.55 -14.37 -9.18
C LEU A 392 -6.08 -14.25 -9.23
N GLU A 393 -6.62 -13.07 -8.95
CA GLU A 393 -8.07 -12.79 -9.05
C GLU A 393 -8.58 -13.04 -10.47
N THR A 394 -7.86 -12.57 -11.49
CA THR A 394 -8.23 -12.78 -12.89
C THR A 394 -8.20 -14.26 -13.28
N PHE A 395 -7.19 -15.00 -12.83
CA PHE A 395 -7.12 -16.45 -13.05
C PHE A 395 -8.27 -17.20 -12.38
N LEU A 396 -8.63 -16.81 -11.15
CA LEU A 396 -9.72 -17.45 -10.41
C LEU A 396 -11.08 -17.10 -11.00
N HIS A 397 -11.30 -15.85 -11.40
CA HIS A 397 -12.54 -15.41 -12.03
C HIS A 397 -12.79 -16.17 -13.34
N THR A 398 -11.78 -16.25 -14.21
CA THR A 398 -11.87 -17.00 -15.49
C THR A 398 -12.11 -18.51 -15.28
N LEU A 399 -11.67 -19.08 -14.16
CA LEU A 399 -11.96 -20.47 -13.81
C LEU A 399 -13.33 -20.70 -13.16
N ASN A 400 -13.77 -19.80 -12.28
CA ASN A 400 -15.03 -19.94 -11.56
C ASN A 400 -16.24 -19.58 -12.43
N ASP A 401 -16.12 -18.62 -13.36
CA ASP A 401 -17.16 -18.34 -14.37
C ASP A 401 -17.55 -19.59 -15.15
N ARG A 402 -16.58 -20.47 -15.39
CA ARG A 402 -16.81 -21.76 -16.06
C ARG A 402 -17.61 -22.73 -15.20
N ALA A 403 -17.46 -22.69 -13.86
CA ALA A 403 -18.16 -23.58 -12.94
C ALA A 403 -19.64 -23.16 -12.75
N ILE A 404 -19.91 -21.86 -12.70
CA ILE A 404 -21.25 -21.31 -12.41
C ILE A 404 -22.13 -21.26 -13.68
N HIS A 405 -21.55 -21.00 -14.86
CA HIS A 405 -22.32 -20.75 -16.09
C HIS A 405 -22.29 -21.89 -17.13
N MET A 406 -22.16 -23.15 -16.69
CA MET A 406 -22.28 -24.30 -17.61
C MET A 406 -23.61 -24.33 -18.39
N GLU A 407 -24.66 -23.65 -17.90
CA GLU A 407 -26.01 -23.71 -18.49
C GLU A 407 -26.35 -22.64 -19.53
N LEU A 408 -25.54 -21.58 -19.75
CA LEU A 408 -25.91 -20.49 -20.67
C LEU A 408 -24.74 -20.11 -21.62
N ALA A 409 -24.96 -20.34 -22.92
CA ALA A 409 -24.01 -20.05 -23.99
C ALA A 409 -23.88 -18.54 -24.28
N GLY A 410 -23.02 -17.85 -23.54
CA GLY A 410 -22.43 -16.55 -23.86
C GLY A 410 -20.89 -16.65 -23.85
N ARG A 411 -20.19 -15.77 -24.58
CA ARG A 411 -18.72 -15.83 -24.84
C ARG A 411 -17.92 -16.29 -23.61
N ARG A 412 -17.32 -17.48 -23.71
CA ARG A 412 -16.51 -18.09 -22.65
C ARG A 412 -15.06 -17.59 -22.76
N ASN A 413 -14.50 -17.02 -21.70
CA ASN A 413 -13.06 -16.87 -21.60
C ASN A 413 -12.42 -18.25 -21.40
N ALA A 414 -11.36 -18.54 -22.14
CA ALA A 414 -10.59 -19.77 -21.93
C ALA A 414 -9.92 -19.75 -20.55
N PRO A 415 -9.78 -20.91 -19.87
CA PRO A 415 -9.02 -20.95 -18.63
C PRO A 415 -7.58 -20.46 -18.87
N PRO A 416 -6.92 -19.89 -17.84
CA PRO A 416 -5.56 -19.43 -17.97
C PRO A 416 -4.63 -20.59 -18.36
N LYS A 417 -3.70 -20.33 -19.27
CA LYS A 417 -2.69 -21.32 -19.67
C LYS A 417 -1.79 -21.66 -18.47
N GLN A 418 -1.39 -22.92 -18.34
CA GLN A 418 -0.52 -23.32 -17.23
C GLN A 418 0.81 -22.55 -17.21
N ASP A 419 1.35 -22.25 -18.39
CA ASP A 419 2.62 -21.51 -18.52
C ASP A 419 2.55 -20.08 -17.96
N ILE A 420 1.40 -19.39 -18.08
CA ILE A 420 1.27 -18.04 -17.50
C ILE A 420 1.16 -18.10 -15.98
N VAL A 421 0.41 -19.05 -15.42
CA VAL A 421 0.33 -19.22 -13.97
C VAL A 421 1.70 -19.59 -13.39
N LYS A 422 2.43 -20.47 -14.10
CA LYS A 422 3.81 -20.83 -13.77
C LYS A 422 4.74 -19.62 -13.81
N PHE A 423 4.65 -18.79 -14.85
CA PHE A 423 5.43 -17.55 -14.95
C PHE A 423 5.18 -16.65 -13.73
N VAL A 424 3.92 -16.39 -13.36
CA VAL A 424 3.61 -15.54 -12.20
C VAL A 424 4.15 -16.15 -10.90
N PHE A 425 4.05 -17.47 -10.72
CA PHE A 425 4.65 -18.17 -9.58
C PHE A 425 6.18 -18.03 -9.54
N GLU A 426 6.87 -18.14 -10.69
CA GLU A 426 8.31 -17.91 -10.78
C GLU A 426 8.68 -16.46 -10.46
N ARG A 427 7.83 -15.49 -10.82
CA ARG A 427 8.00 -14.09 -10.42
C ARG A 427 7.76 -13.85 -8.93
N VAL A 428 6.88 -14.60 -8.28
CA VAL A 428 6.74 -14.62 -6.80
C VAL A 428 8.01 -15.16 -6.15
N CYS A 429 8.57 -16.26 -6.67
CA CYS A 429 9.85 -16.80 -6.18
C CYS A 429 10.97 -15.76 -6.33
N TYR A 430 11.06 -15.13 -7.51
CA TYR A 430 12.01 -14.05 -7.77
C TYR A 430 11.84 -12.87 -6.81
N GLU A 431 10.62 -12.49 -6.43
CA GLU A 431 10.38 -11.42 -5.46
C GLU A 431 10.98 -11.73 -4.09
N LEU A 432 10.79 -12.96 -3.60
CA LEU A 432 11.31 -13.42 -2.32
C LEU A 432 12.83 -13.56 -2.36
N GLU A 433 13.40 -14.08 -3.45
CA GLU A 433 14.85 -14.12 -3.67
C GLU A 433 15.45 -12.70 -3.68
N ARG A 434 14.81 -11.76 -4.38
CA ARG A 434 15.25 -10.35 -4.41
C ARG A 434 15.24 -9.74 -3.02
N LEU A 435 14.25 -10.07 -2.19
CA LEU A 435 14.19 -9.64 -0.79
C LEU A 435 15.32 -10.26 0.05
N ALA A 436 15.61 -11.55 -0.13
CA ALA A 436 16.69 -12.22 0.59
C ALA A 436 18.05 -11.60 0.26
N GLU A 437 18.29 -11.25 -1.00
CA GLU A 437 19.49 -10.55 -1.46
C GLU A 437 19.54 -9.08 -1.00
N TRP A 438 18.39 -8.43 -0.79
CA TRP A 438 18.30 -7.03 -0.39
C TRP A 438 18.87 -6.76 1.02
N GLY A 439 18.76 -7.75 1.91
CA GLY A 439 19.26 -7.68 3.29
C GLY A 439 18.55 -6.60 4.13
N GLU A 440 19.32 -5.92 4.99
CA GLU A 440 18.80 -4.94 5.96
C GLU A 440 18.63 -3.51 5.39
N ARG A 441 18.64 -3.35 4.07
CA ARG A 441 18.46 -2.02 3.45
C ARG A 441 17.03 -1.50 3.71
N PRO A 442 16.85 -0.20 3.96
CA PRO A 442 15.52 0.37 4.15
C PRO A 442 14.63 0.10 2.94
N LEU A 443 13.42 -0.39 3.18
CA LEU A 443 12.35 -0.48 2.19
C LEU A 443 11.59 0.86 2.17
N SER A 444 12.30 1.94 1.83
CA SER A 444 11.84 3.34 1.96
C SER A 444 10.58 3.67 1.17
N ASP A 445 10.20 2.82 0.22
CA ASP A 445 9.15 3.08 -0.77
C ASP A 445 7.87 2.26 -0.51
N LEU A 446 7.80 1.52 0.60
CA LEU A 446 6.59 0.76 1.00
C LEU A 446 5.37 1.66 1.25
N CYS A 447 5.58 2.95 1.53
CA CYS A 447 4.52 3.90 1.88
C CYS A 447 4.33 4.94 0.76
N ASN A 448 3.65 4.56 -0.31
CA ASN A 448 3.24 5.49 -1.38
C ASN A 448 1.77 5.94 -1.28
N CYS A 449 1.11 5.72 -0.14
CA CYS A 449 -0.24 6.19 0.13
C CYS A 449 -0.24 6.84 1.51
N GLY A 450 -0.85 8.02 1.64
CA GLY A 450 -0.93 8.78 2.90
C GLY A 450 -1.83 8.14 3.96
N GLU A 451 -1.53 6.93 4.40
CA GLU A 451 -2.18 6.30 5.55
C GLU A 451 -1.13 5.83 6.57
N ASP A 452 -1.38 6.18 7.83
CA ASP A 452 -0.59 5.81 9.03
C ASP A 452 -0.63 4.30 9.34
N HIS A 453 -0.80 3.44 8.33
CA HIS A 453 -0.71 2.00 8.51
C HIS A 453 0.77 1.62 8.55
N VAL A 454 1.28 1.46 9.76
CA VAL A 454 2.53 0.76 10.07
C VAL A 454 2.37 -0.70 9.63
N HIS A 455 2.46 -0.95 8.33
CA HIS A 455 2.59 -2.31 7.82
C HIS A 455 4.00 -2.79 8.18
N SER A 456 4.07 -3.90 8.92
CA SER A 456 5.34 -4.53 9.26
C SER A 456 5.77 -5.37 8.07
N CYS A 457 7.05 -5.29 7.67
CA CYS A 457 7.67 -6.10 6.61
C CYS A 457 7.25 -7.59 6.62
N ASP A 458 6.94 -8.14 7.80
CA ASP A 458 6.47 -9.51 7.95
C ASP A 458 5.05 -9.75 7.40
N ASP A 459 4.16 -8.75 7.44
CA ASP A 459 2.83 -8.79 6.82
C ASP A 459 2.94 -8.80 5.29
N GLU A 460 3.83 -8.00 4.69
CA GLU A 460 4.07 -8.03 3.24
C GLU A 460 4.68 -9.37 2.79
N LYS A 461 5.68 -9.89 3.54
CA LYS A 461 6.23 -11.24 3.27
C LYS A 461 5.13 -12.28 3.27
N LYS A 462 4.29 -12.27 4.30
CA LYS A 462 3.18 -13.20 4.44
C LYS A 462 2.22 -13.10 3.26
N ARG A 463 1.87 -11.90 2.82
CA ARG A 463 0.97 -11.69 1.67
C ARG A 463 1.53 -12.31 0.39
N VAL A 464 2.79 -12.05 0.06
CA VAL A 464 3.44 -12.60 -1.13
C VAL A 464 3.57 -14.13 -1.07
N VAL A 465 3.83 -14.70 0.10
CA VAL A 465 3.88 -16.16 0.28
C VAL A 465 2.51 -16.81 0.12
N LEU A 466 1.46 -16.20 0.67
CA LEU A 466 0.08 -16.69 0.48
C LEU A 466 -0.32 -16.68 -0.99
N LEU A 467 0.04 -15.63 -1.74
CA LEU A 467 -0.13 -15.58 -3.20
C LEU A 467 0.58 -16.73 -3.90
N GLY A 468 1.84 -17.02 -3.53
CA GLY A 468 2.59 -18.17 -4.05
C GLY A 468 1.92 -19.52 -3.78
N LEU A 469 1.43 -19.73 -2.56
CA LEU A 469 0.70 -20.95 -2.17
C LEU A 469 -0.62 -21.11 -2.95
N GLN A 470 -1.33 -20.02 -3.17
CA GLN A 470 -2.58 -20.01 -3.95
C GLN A 470 -2.33 -20.30 -5.43
N LEU A 471 -1.26 -19.76 -6.02
CA LEU A 471 -0.84 -20.07 -7.39
C LEU A 471 -0.47 -21.56 -7.54
N LEU A 472 0.18 -22.17 -6.54
CA LEU A 472 0.45 -23.61 -6.55
C LEU A 472 -0.83 -24.46 -6.51
N ALA A 473 -1.79 -24.07 -5.66
CA ALA A 473 -3.10 -24.74 -5.61
C ALA A 473 -3.85 -24.61 -6.95
N LEU A 474 -3.77 -23.43 -7.56
CA LEU A 474 -4.37 -23.12 -8.85
C LEU A 474 -3.79 -23.97 -9.99
N MET A 475 -2.46 -24.11 -10.06
CA MET A 475 -1.81 -24.96 -11.06
C MET A 475 -2.25 -26.42 -10.97
N ASN A 476 -2.46 -26.94 -9.76
CA ASN A 476 -3.03 -28.28 -9.57
C ASN A 476 -4.47 -28.36 -10.08
N ARG A 477 -5.33 -27.37 -9.74
CA ARG A 477 -6.72 -27.32 -10.24
C ARG A 477 -6.79 -27.31 -11.77
N LEU A 478 -5.87 -26.61 -12.43
CA LEU A 478 -5.76 -26.57 -13.90
C LEU A 478 -5.29 -27.89 -14.53
N SER A 479 -4.74 -28.81 -13.72
CA SER A 479 -4.16 -30.08 -14.18
C SER A 479 -5.12 -31.27 -14.01
N LEU A 480 -6.20 -31.10 -13.24
CA LEU A 480 -7.18 -32.15 -13.00
C LEU A 480 -8.18 -32.25 -14.16
N PRO A 481 -8.55 -33.47 -14.60
CA PRO A 481 -9.63 -33.65 -15.56
C PRO A 481 -10.96 -33.18 -14.94
N MET A 482 -11.79 -32.52 -15.73
CA MET A 482 -13.13 -32.07 -15.31
C MET A 482 -14.01 -33.29 -15.06
N HIS A 483 -14.44 -33.52 -13.82
CA HIS A 483 -15.52 -34.45 -13.50
C HIS A 483 -16.59 -33.75 -12.67
N ASP A 484 -17.85 -34.10 -12.96
CA ASP A 484 -19.04 -33.73 -12.21
C ASP A 484 -18.96 -34.28 -10.78
N GLU A 485 -19.68 -33.60 -9.89
CA GLU A 485 -19.65 -33.73 -8.44
C GLU A 485 -19.81 -35.17 -7.91
N GLU A 486 -19.34 -35.33 -6.66
CA GLU A 486 -19.62 -36.43 -5.72
C GLU A 486 -18.66 -37.62 -5.72
N GLU A 487 -17.55 -37.49 -4.98
CA GLU A 487 -17.20 -38.35 -3.82
C GLU A 487 -15.79 -37.97 -3.28
N GLU A 488 -15.69 -37.54 -2.02
CA GLU A 488 -14.43 -37.13 -1.36
C GLU A 488 -13.35 -38.24 -1.32
N GLU A 489 -13.71 -39.50 -1.59
CA GLU A 489 -12.77 -40.63 -1.57
C GLU A 489 -11.93 -40.77 -2.86
N ASP A 490 -12.39 -40.23 -4.00
CA ASP A 490 -11.69 -40.37 -5.29
C ASP A 490 -10.60 -39.30 -5.54
N VAL A 491 -10.63 -38.18 -4.81
CA VAL A 491 -9.66 -37.08 -4.97
C VAL A 491 -8.24 -37.49 -4.52
N VAL A 492 -8.13 -38.32 -3.47
CA VAL A 492 -6.83 -38.82 -2.97
C VAL A 492 -6.19 -39.78 -3.98
N TYR A 493 -6.98 -40.53 -4.72
CA TYR A 493 -6.49 -41.45 -5.76
C TYR A 493 -6.03 -40.70 -7.01
N PHE A 494 -6.75 -39.65 -7.42
CA PHE A 494 -6.36 -38.79 -8.54
C PHE A 494 -5.14 -37.91 -8.26
N CYS A 495 -4.97 -37.38 -7.03
CA CYS A 495 -3.79 -36.59 -6.67
C CYS A 495 -2.48 -37.39 -6.70
N ARG A 496 -2.54 -38.72 -6.44
CA ARG A 496 -1.38 -39.62 -6.62
C ARG A 496 -1.09 -39.95 -8.08
N ALA A 497 -2.07 -39.80 -8.98
CA ALA A 497 -1.96 -40.07 -10.41
C ALA A 497 -1.50 -38.85 -11.24
N SER A 498 -1.44 -37.64 -10.66
CA SER A 498 -0.88 -36.45 -11.31
C SER A 498 0.65 -36.43 -11.24
N GLU A 499 1.30 -37.40 -11.89
CA GLU A 499 2.73 -37.33 -12.23
C GLU A 499 3.01 -36.32 -13.38
N THR A 500 1.98 -35.64 -13.88
CA THR A 500 2.00 -34.89 -15.14
C THR A 500 2.50 -33.45 -15.04
N VAL A 501 2.54 -32.84 -13.85
CA VAL A 501 3.13 -31.49 -13.68
C VAL A 501 4.23 -31.49 -12.63
N LYS A 502 5.48 -31.53 -13.09
CA LYS A 502 6.66 -31.26 -12.24
C LYS A 502 6.75 -29.76 -11.99
N ILE A 503 5.98 -29.28 -11.01
CA ILE A 503 6.15 -27.93 -10.48
C ILE A 503 7.34 -27.98 -9.51
N ASP A 504 8.44 -27.34 -9.91
CA ASP A 504 9.59 -27.20 -9.04
C ASP A 504 9.31 -26.08 -8.02
N VAL A 505 9.08 -26.46 -6.77
CA VAL A 505 8.86 -25.53 -5.65
C VAL A 505 10.12 -25.28 -4.82
N ARG A 506 11.26 -25.83 -5.23
CA ARG A 506 12.51 -25.77 -4.48
C ARG A 506 12.98 -24.33 -4.25
N ARG A 507 12.97 -23.50 -5.30
CA ARG A 507 13.30 -22.07 -5.21
C ARG A 507 12.43 -21.33 -4.20
N PHE A 508 11.12 -21.60 -4.23
CA PHE A 508 10.16 -21.02 -3.29
C PHE A 508 10.46 -21.40 -1.83
N VAL A 509 10.77 -22.69 -1.60
CA VAL A 509 11.14 -23.21 -0.28
C VAL A 509 12.46 -22.62 0.22
N GLU A 510 13.49 -22.58 -0.64
CA GLU A 510 14.82 -22.03 -0.33
C GLU A 510 14.72 -20.53 0.03
N ALA A 511 14.01 -19.73 -0.78
CA ALA A 511 13.81 -18.31 -0.49
C ALA A 511 13.06 -18.08 0.83
N CYS A 512 11.99 -18.85 1.10
CA CYS A 512 11.28 -18.76 2.38
C CYS A 512 12.16 -19.17 3.57
N PHE A 513 13.02 -20.17 3.40
CA PHE A 513 13.94 -20.61 4.44
C PHE A 513 14.98 -19.53 4.78
N GLU A 514 15.60 -18.90 3.78
CA GLU A 514 16.56 -17.81 3.98
C GLU A 514 15.92 -16.61 4.68
N LEU A 515 14.67 -16.30 4.32
CA LEU A 515 13.87 -15.23 4.93
C LEU A 515 13.27 -15.59 6.30
N LYS A 516 13.52 -16.81 6.81
CA LYS A 516 12.97 -17.34 8.08
C LYS A 516 11.44 -17.31 8.13
N ILE A 517 10.79 -17.51 6.99
CA ILE A 517 9.33 -17.53 6.88
C ILE A 517 8.80 -18.91 7.29
N PRO A 518 7.79 -19.00 8.17
CA PRO A 518 7.16 -20.27 8.57
C PRO A 518 6.21 -20.77 7.47
N LEU A 519 6.77 -21.17 6.32
CA LEU A 519 6.06 -21.49 5.09
C LEU A 519 4.97 -22.57 5.29
N LEU A 520 5.29 -23.64 6.01
CA LEU A 520 4.35 -24.73 6.25
C LEU A 520 3.15 -24.28 7.11
N HIS A 521 3.38 -23.41 8.09
CA HIS A 521 2.33 -22.84 8.95
C HIS A 521 1.35 -22.00 8.14
N TYR A 522 1.85 -21.21 7.18
CA TYR A 522 0.98 -20.45 6.28
C TYR A 522 0.18 -21.37 5.35
N ALA A 523 0.76 -22.48 4.88
CA ALA A 523 0.10 -23.44 4.01
C ALA A 523 -1.03 -24.25 4.69
N VAL A 524 -0.96 -24.43 6.02
CA VAL A 524 -1.93 -25.22 6.80
C VAL A 524 -2.97 -24.37 7.53
N LYS A 525 -2.81 -23.04 7.57
CA LYS A 525 -3.75 -22.12 8.22
C LYS A 525 -5.01 -21.94 7.37
N GLU A 526 -6.17 -21.92 8.02
CA GLU A 526 -7.45 -21.59 7.38
C GLU A 526 -7.43 -20.12 6.95
N ILE A 527 -7.80 -19.87 5.70
CA ILE A 527 -7.87 -18.52 5.14
C ILE A 527 -9.35 -18.21 4.96
N ASP A 528 -9.94 -17.49 5.93
CA ASP A 528 -11.35 -17.07 5.93
C ASP A 528 -11.59 -15.92 4.93
N THR A 529 -11.38 -16.18 3.65
CA THR A 529 -11.66 -15.23 2.57
C THR A 529 -12.62 -15.89 1.60
N VAL A 530 -13.78 -15.26 1.40
CA VAL A 530 -14.90 -15.73 0.55
C VAL A 530 -14.46 -16.07 -0.88
N GLU A 531 -13.33 -15.52 -1.32
CA GLU A 531 -12.77 -15.67 -2.67
C GLU A 531 -11.89 -16.93 -2.87
N PHE A 532 -11.48 -17.61 -1.78
CA PHE A 532 -10.47 -18.67 -1.83
C PHE A 532 -10.96 -19.97 -1.21
N ASP A 533 -11.88 -20.65 -1.91
CA ASP A 533 -12.23 -22.03 -1.58
C ASP A 533 -11.07 -22.97 -1.97
N GLY A 534 -10.39 -23.56 -0.99
CA GLY A 534 -9.33 -24.55 -1.28
C GLY A 534 -8.13 -24.62 -0.34
N MET A 535 -7.94 -23.70 0.61
CA MET A 535 -6.86 -23.79 1.60
C MET A 535 -7.39 -24.27 2.96
N PRO A 536 -6.67 -25.14 3.69
CA PRO A 536 -5.37 -25.72 3.35
C PRO A 536 -5.45 -26.87 2.32
N SER A 537 -4.57 -26.85 1.31
CA SER A 537 -4.59 -27.82 0.20
C SER A 537 -3.64 -29.01 0.45
N TYR A 538 -4.15 -30.24 0.33
CA TYR A 538 -3.33 -31.47 0.43
C TYR A 538 -2.16 -31.43 -0.56
N PHE A 539 -2.43 -31.08 -1.81
CA PHE A 539 -1.42 -31.03 -2.88
C PHE A 539 -0.29 -30.05 -2.53
N VAL A 540 -0.64 -28.84 -2.10
CA VAL A 540 0.36 -27.81 -1.77
C VAL A 540 1.22 -28.27 -0.59
N VAL A 541 0.60 -28.74 0.49
CA VAL A 541 1.33 -29.21 1.67
C VAL A 541 2.23 -30.40 1.32
N GLU A 542 1.76 -31.34 0.51
CA GLU A 542 2.55 -32.52 0.11
C GLU A 542 3.77 -32.11 -0.73
N ARG A 543 3.62 -31.20 -1.70
CA ARG A 543 4.74 -30.70 -2.52
C ARG A 543 5.79 -29.97 -1.68
N LEU A 544 5.36 -29.17 -0.70
CA LEU A 544 6.28 -28.49 0.22
C LEU A 544 7.08 -29.49 1.06
N LEU A 545 6.41 -30.49 1.64
CA LEU A 545 7.05 -31.53 2.45
C LEU A 545 8.00 -32.40 1.61
N ALA A 546 7.58 -32.80 0.40
CA ALA A 546 8.41 -33.54 -0.54
C ALA A 546 9.67 -32.77 -0.97
N SER A 547 9.64 -31.43 -0.88
CA SER A 547 10.77 -30.55 -1.18
C SER A 547 11.69 -30.29 0.02
N GLY A 548 11.46 -30.96 1.15
CA GLY A 548 12.35 -30.94 2.31
C GLY A 548 11.98 -29.95 3.42
N VAL A 549 10.78 -29.34 3.38
CA VAL A 549 10.30 -28.49 4.48
C VAL A 549 10.13 -29.31 5.76
N CYS A 550 10.73 -28.86 6.87
CA CYS A 550 10.66 -29.57 8.16
C CYS A 550 9.25 -29.54 8.73
N VAL A 551 8.59 -30.71 8.81
CA VAL A 551 7.21 -30.83 9.32
C VAL A 551 7.04 -30.42 10.80
N ASN A 552 8.14 -30.45 11.56
CA ASN A 552 8.16 -30.21 13.01
C ASN A 552 8.80 -28.87 13.40
N SER A 553 9.05 -27.96 12.46
CA SER A 553 9.50 -26.60 12.79
C SER A 553 8.43 -25.85 13.59
N LYS A 554 8.87 -25.00 14.52
CA LYS A 554 7.99 -24.11 15.29
C LYS A 554 7.93 -22.72 14.64
N ASP A 555 6.78 -22.07 14.70
CA ASP A 555 6.63 -20.65 14.37
C ASP A 555 6.93 -19.75 15.59
N ALA A 556 6.68 -18.45 15.46
CA ALA A 556 6.90 -17.46 16.52
C ALA A 556 6.00 -17.70 17.75
N ASP A 557 4.84 -18.34 17.58
CA ASP A 557 3.91 -18.70 18.65
C ASP A 557 4.29 -20.05 19.31
N GLY A 558 5.36 -20.69 18.84
CA GLY A 558 5.84 -21.98 19.32
C GLY A 558 5.04 -23.18 18.80
N ASP A 559 4.12 -22.95 17.86
CA ASP A 559 3.27 -23.96 17.26
C ASP A 559 4.01 -24.72 16.15
N THR A 560 3.78 -26.03 16.04
CA THR A 560 4.14 -26.77 14.81
C THR A 560 3.02 -26.64 13.77
N ALA A 561 3.29 -26.98 12.51
CA ALA A 561 2.24 -27.00 11.48
C ALA A 561 1.03 -27.89 11.87
N LEU A 562 1.26 -28.98 12.61
CA LEU A 562 0.18 -29.81 13.14
C LEU A 562 -0.67 -29.07 14.19
N HIS A 563 -0.06 -28.25 15.06
CA HIS A 563 -0.81 -27.41 16.00
C HIS A 563 -1.71 -26.42 15.25
N VAL A 564 -1.15 -25.68 14.28
CA VAL A 564 -1.91 -24.70 13.48
C VAL A 564 -3.09 -25.36 12.77
N MET A 565 -2.86 -26.49 12.08
CA MET A 565 -3.90 -27.25 11.39
C MET A 565 -5.03 -27.70 12.34
N LEU A 566 -4.69 -28.13 13.55
CA LEU A 566 -5.67 -28.55 14.57
C LEU A 566 -6.39 -27.39 15.24
N LYS A 567 -5.85 -26.17 15.18
CA LYS A 567 -6.46 -24.95 15.73
C LYS A 567 -7.49 -24.33 14.78
N ASN A 568 -7.44 -24.60 13.46
CA ASN A 568 -8.43 -24.14 12.46
C ASN A 568 -9.87 -24.53 12.80
N SER A 569 -10.86 -23.71 12.44
CA SER A 569 -12.28 -23.98 12.69
C SER A 569 -12.71 -25.33 12.08
N HIS A 570 -12.30 -25.60 10.84
CA HIS A 570 -12.59 -26.86 10.13
C HIS A 570 -11.29 -27.58 9.69
N PRO A 571 -10.66 -28.40 10.56
CA PRO A 571 -9.43 -29.08 10.22
C PRO A 571 -9.62 -30.11 9.10
N ARG A 572 -8.98 -29.89 7.95
CA ARG A 572 -8.95 -30.86 6.84
C ARG A 572 -8.15 -32.10 7.21
N MET A 573 -8.86 -33.21 7.40
CA MET A 573 -8.30 -34.47 7.90
C MET A 573 -7.28 -35.13 6.97
N SER A 574 -7.42 -34.92 5.66
CA SER A 574 -6.44 -35.36 4.68
C SER A 574 -5.06 -34.73 4.92
N VAL A 575 -5.02 -33.44 5.25
CA VAL A 575 -3.79 -32.69 5.56
C VAL A 575 -3.23 -33.10 6.93
N VAL A 576 -4.08 -33.34 7.93
CA VAL A 576 -3.65 -33.86 9.24
C VAL A 576 -2.95 -35.23 9.08
N ARG A 577 -3.55 -36.15 8.31
CA ARG A 577 -2.94 -37.46 8.03
C ARG A 577 -1.62 -37.32 7.29
N LEU A 578 -1.57 -36.45 6.29
CA LEU A 578 -0.35 -36.17 5.52
C LEU A 578 0.80 -35.70 6.42
N LEU A 579 0.55 -34.73 7.31
CA LEU A 579 1.56 -34.24 8.25
C LEU A 579 2.09 -35.37 9.14
N LEU A 580 1.20 -36.23 9.65
CA LEU A 580 1.59 -37.40 10.47
C LEU A 580 2.38 -38.44 9.66
N GLU A 581 2.02 -38.69 8.41
CA GLU A 581 2.75 -39.59 7.49
C GLU A 581 4.16 -39.07 7.18
N TYR A 582 4.34 -37.77 7.06
CA TYR A 582 5.64 -37.10 6.92
C TYR A 582 6.39 -36.92 8.26
N GLY A 583 5.87 -37.46 9.37
CA GLY A 583 6.57 -37.55 10.64
C GLY A 583 6.30 -36.42 11.64
N ALA A 584 5.17 -35.72 11.52
CA ALA A 584 4.73 -34.76 12.54
C ALA A 584 4.53 -35.46 13.90
N TYR A 585 5.09 -34.89 14.97
CA TYR A 585 4.95 -35.46 16.30
C TYR A 585 3.62 -35.05 16.95
N ALA A 586 2.72 -36.02 17.13
CA ALA A 586 1.46 -35.82 17.86
C ALA A 586 1.66 -35.39 19.32
N LEU A 587 2.87 -35.59 19.85
CA LEU A 587 3.27 -35.29 21.21
C LEU A 587 4.16 -34.02 21.32
N ALA A 588 4.38 -33.30 20.22
CA ALA A 588 5.04 -31.99 20.27
C ALA A 588 4.18 -31.01 21.07
N ARG A 589 4.83 -30.10 21.81
CA ARG A 589 4.21 -29.05 22.64
C ARG A 589 4.31 -27.68 22.01
N ASP A 590 3.25 -26.89 22.13
CA ASP A 590 3.26 -25.45 21.84
C ASP A 590 3.89 -24.61 22.97
N ALA A 591 3.87 -23.28 22.86
CA ALA A 591 4.39 -22.38 23.89
C ALA A 591 3.63 -22.46 25.22
N ASP A 592 2.35 -22.83 25.21
CA ASP A 592 1.53 -23.06 26.40
C ASP A 592 1.79 -24.44 27.03
N GLY A 593 2.63 -25.26 26.40
CA GLY A 593 2.92 -26.61 26.82
C GLY A 593 1.80 -27.60 26.50
N LYS A 594 0.82 -27.27 25.67
CA LYS A 594 -0.22 -28.22 25.21
C LYS A 594 0.34 -29.06 24.07
N THR A 595 0.06 -30.36 24.09
CA THR A 595 0.43 -31.23 22.96
C THR A 595 -0.62 -31.20 21.86
N CYS A 596 -0.24 -31.52 20.62
CA CYS A 596 -1.21 -31.77 19.54
C CYS A 596 -2.27 -32.83 19.94
N LEU A 597 -1.87 -33.86 20.71
CA LEU A 597 -2.77 -34.88 21.24
C LEU A 597 -3.78 -34.28 22.22
N ASP A 598 -3.37 -33.35 23.08
CA ASP A 598 -4.30 -32.65 23.99
C ASP A 598 -5.33 -31.84 23.21
N ILE A 599 -4.92 -31.15 22.13
CA ILE A 599 -5.84 -30.39 21.26
C ILE A 599 -6.87 -31.33 20.61
N ILE A 600 -6.41 -32.49 20.10
CA ILE A 600 -7.29 -33.50 19.49
C ILE A 600 -8.33 -34.03 20.50
N ASN A 601 -7.89 -34.37 21.72
CA ASN A 601 -8.77 -34.91 22.75
C ASN A 601 -9.79 -33.87 23.24
N ASN A 602 -9.35 -32.64 23.50
CA ASN A 602 -10.21 -31.56 23.97
C ASN A 602 -11.31 -31.18 22.96
N ARG A 603 -11.02 -31.24 21.64
CA ARG A 603 -12.04 -31.02 20.59
C ARG A 603 -13.13 -32.09 20.61
N ASN A 604 -12.76 -33.34 20.84
CA ASN A 604 -13.71 -34.46 20.90
C ASN A 604 -14.62 -34.39 22.14
N GLU A 605 -14.19 -33.72 23.22
CA GLU A 605 -14.94 -33.61 24.48
C GLU A 605 -15.94 -32.44 24.53
N HIS A 606 -15.74 -31.35 23.76
CA HIS A 606 -16.42 -30.05 23.96
C HIS A 606 -17.39 -29.56 22.84
N LEU A 607 -17.97 -30.42 22.00
CA LEU A 607 -19.06 -30.05 21.04
C LEU A 607 -18.71 -28.97 19.97
N LEU A 608 -17.43 -28.69 19.70
CA LEU A 608 -17.02 -28.29 18.33
C LEU A 608 -17.11 -29.56 17.47
N GLN A 609 -17.53 -29.48 16.20
CA GLN A 609 -17.84 -30.68 15.39
C GLN A 609 -16.78 -31.78 15.59
N PRO A 610 -17.15 -32.95 16.15
CA PRO A 610 -16.19 -34.03 16.38
C PRO A 610 -15.57 -34.43 15.04
N PHE A 611 -14.29 -34.84 15.05
CA PHE A 611 -13.63 -35.24 13.81
C PHE A 611 -14.47 -36.31 13.11
N SER A 612 -14.85 -36.04 11.85
CA SER A 612 -15.73 -36.90 11.05
C SER A 612 -15.20 -38.33 10.89
N PHE A 613 -13.89 -38.53 11.08
CA PHE A 613 -13.24 -39.85 11.05
C PHE A 613 -12.21 -40.02 12.17
N PRO A 614 -12.15 -41.18 12.86
CA PRO A 614 -11.18 -41.43 13.91
C PRO A 614 -9.75 -41.61 13.35
N ILE A 615 -8.82 -40.74 13.75
CA ILE A 615 -7.38 -40.92 13.47
C ILE A 615 -6.85 -42.07 14.34
N ARG A 616 -6.25 -43.10 13.73
CA ARG A 616 -5.52 -44.15 14.47
C ARG A 616 -4.16 -43.63 14.96
N LEU A 617 -4.18 -42.79 15.99
CA LEU A 617 -3.01 -42.10 16.55
C LEU A 617 -1.91 -43.04 17.08
N GLY A 618 -2.26 -44.26 17.48
CA GLY A 618 -1.30 -45.26 17.97
C GLY A 618 -0.19 -45.60 16.97
N LYS A 619 -0.39 -45.36 15.66
CA LYS A 619 0.66 -45.53 14.64
C LYS A 619 1.69 -44.39 14.61
N TYR A 620 1.36 -43.23 15.16
CA TYR A 620 2.16 -42.01 15.07
C TYR A 620 2.75 -41.58 16.43
N ILE A 621 2.37 -42.26 17.51
CA ILE A 621 2.96 -42.09 18.84
C ILE A 621 4.18 -43.01 18.94
N THR A 622 5.36 -42.40 19.11
CA THR A 622 6.61 -43.15 19.28
C THR A 622 6.97 -43.32 20.75
N LEU A 623 7.62 -44.44 21.10
CA LEU A 623 8.15 -44.66 22.44
C LEU A 623 9.14 -43.56 22.85
N LYS A 624 9.95 -43.08 21.90
CA LYS A 624 10.88 -41.96 22.09
C LYS A 624 10.13 -40.67 22.48
N GLY A 625 9.04 -40.35 21.78
CA GLY A 625 8.20 -39.18 22.08
C GLY A 625 7.49 -39.29 23.44
N LEU A 626 7.01 -40.48 23.81
CA LEU A 626 6.44 -40.76 25.13
C LEU A 626 7.46 -40.60 26.26
N ALA A 627 8.68 -41.11 26.06
CA ALA A 627 9.76 -40.95 27.02
C ALA A 627 10.15 -39.49 27.19
N ALA A 628 10.32 -38.74 26.09
CA ALA A 628 10.62 -37.32 26.12
C ALA A 628 9.54 -36.51 26.84
N ASN A 629 8.26 -36.79 26.55
CA ASN A 629 7.14 -36.16 27.26
C ASN A 629 7.13 -36.51 28.75
N THR A 630 7.49 -37.73 29.12
CA THR A 630 7.58 -38.15 30.53
C THR A 630 8.70 -37.40 31.25
N VAL A 631 9.86 -37.23 30.61
CA VAL A 631 10.98 -36.45 31.14
C VAL A 631 10.55 -35.01 31.41
N ARG A 632 9.90 -34.36 30.44
CA ARG A 632 9.45 -32.98 30.57
C ARG A 632 8.30 -32.81 31.57
N ARG A 633 7.28 -33.65 31.51
CA ARG A 633 6.11 -33.59 32.40
C ARG A 633 6.50 -33.75 33.88
N ASN A 634 7.56 -34.50 34.16
CA ASN A 634 8.08 -34.70 35.51
C ASN A 634 9.25 -33.77 35.86
N ASN A 635 9.58 -32.80 34.98
CA ASN A 635 10.67 -31.83 35.13
C ASN A 635 12.01 -32.48 35.53
N LEU A 636 12.34 -33.61 34.90
CA LEU A 636 13.57 -34.34 35.20
C LEU A 636 14.77 -33.60 34.60
N ALA A 637 15.82 -33.37 35.38
CA ALA A 637 17.06 -32.75 34.88
C ALA A 637 17.72 -33.68 33.84
N HIS A 638 17.76 -33.26 32.58
CA HIS A 638 18.19 -34.10 31.46
C HIS A 638 19.32 -33.49 30.61
N GLU A 639 19.52 -32.17 30.67
CA GLU A 639 20.48 -31.42 29.82
C GLU A 639 21.94 -31.92 29.90
N GLN A 640 22.36 -32.50 31.03
CA GLN A 640 23.71 -33.04 31.22
C GLN A 640 23.79 -34.56 31.08
N VAL A 641 22.65 -35.23 30.85
CA VAL A 641 22.52 -36.69 30.88
C VAL A 641 22.20 -37.25 29.50
N ILE A 642 21.44 -36.51 28.68
CA ILE A 642 21.09 -36.94 27.33
C ILE A 642 22.06 -36.33 26.30
N PRO A 643 22.35 -37.04 25.20
CA PRO A 643 23.07 -36.50 24.05
C PRO A 643 22.49 -35.16 23.57
N GLN A 644 23.36 -34.24 23.17
CA GLN A 644 22.98 -32.87 22.79
C GLN A 644 21.98 -32.83 21.61
N ASP A 645 22.06 -33.81 20.71
CA ASP A 645 21.13 -34.03 19.59
C ASP A 645 19.72 -34.46 20.04
N LEU A 646 19.56 -34.94 21.28
CA LEU A 646 18.26 -35.28 21.87
C LEU A 646 17.65 -34.14 22.69
N VAL A 647 18.42 -33.11 23.05
CA VAL A 647 17.91 -31.96 23.83
C VAL A 647 16.80 -31.26 23.07
N TYR A 648 17.02 -30.90 21.80
CA TYR A 648 15.99 -30.30 20.95
C TYR A 648 14.75 -31.19 20.80
N PHE A 649 14.94 -32.51 20.68
CA PHE A 649 13.83 -33.46 20.60
C PHE A 649 13.00 -33.50 21.89
N THR A 650 13.66 -33.41 23.05
CA THR A 650 13.02 -33.35 24.37
C THR A 650 12.38 -31.99 24.64
N GLU A 651 12.92 -30.90 24.10
CA GLU A 651 12.33 -29.56 24.15
C GLU A 651 11.14 -29.38 23.18
N LEU A 652 11.08 -30.18 22.12
CA LEU A 652 9.93 -30.20 21.22
C LEU A 652 8.74 -30.95 21.84
N HIS A 653 9.00 -32.02 22.59
CA HIS A 653 8.02 -32.84 23.33
C HIS A 653 7.80 -32.29 24.75
#